data_AF-A0A9Q0K206-F1
#
_entry.id   AF-A0A9Q0K206-F1
#
_cell.length_a   1.000
_cell.length_b   1.000
_cell.length_c   1.000
_cell.angle_alpha   90.00
_cell.angle_beta   90.00
_cell.angle_gamma   90.00
#
_symmetry.space_group_name_H-M   'P 1'
#
loop_
_entity.id
_entity.type
_entity.pdbx_description
1 polymer ?
#
loop_
_entity_poly.entity_id
_entity_poly.type
_entity_poly.pdbx_seq_one_letter_code
_entity_poly.pdbx_strand_id
1 'polypeptide(L)'
;MVPMVGFGSKSLLENCHMSKENFPKQGERKKDKNRRRRKECIRFNADRLTEIPSGRLTDKILKAQKSSKHLRAPVAQTLIVRKQVDPETIKYFSEIANLFEGTTVDLEDRSVVCGNALEETRGKELELATDYIISPTLQILLDGCDVDHLCGFLQSSAKEFPHIAMDKSGSHVAETALRSLAVHIQDEGAYSVIESTLNKICQEIMLNLASVMYSQYGSHVLRSLLCLCKGLPLYSIEEFHVTKSSSILAERLNFKSTQSFGNKGPHLQQGFPDLLRYIIAELLKCARGDIATLLVDKYSSFVLQTALRLLAGDDQELMHVIPILLGCSEKNIVEGKFLEAIVVQDILPMLKDTAYSHLMEVILEVAPENLYNEILTKVFKTSLFEISYDHCGSFVVQALVSSARCQDQIALFWEELGSKFKELLGIGRSGVVASLLAASQKLHTHENKCCQALASAVYSGSEPPSCIVPRILFLESYFSCEDKSNWSWEMGDKMHVLGCLMLQTVFRYPSEFIQPFVTSITSLEADHVLEVAKDAGGGRVIEAFLSSNASVKQKRRLLVKLRGHFGELSLHPSSSFTVEKCFTASNASLKEAIASELLDVRTALSKTKQGPHLLRKLDVDGFATRPDQWRLRQTSKRSAYKEFVDAFGSNDTKSSGSNSIFGGSSGHCHLKSLKTLKNMKKEIEQCLAYSNAPSSVSQFSTAASSITRFGVSKHGHEKADRIVRESVELDMNNNAMRIRGQKRKEKMKTDVIGNSAAANKTTENAGDIRRPFLSPIVEEKKRRKVP
;
A
#
# COMPACT_ATOMS: atom_id res chain seq x y z
N MET A 1 -75.24 41.29 19.78
CA MET A 1 -75.68 39.92 19.48
C MET A 1 -74.76 39.15 18.52
N VAL A 2 -73.96 39.82 17.69
CA VAL A 2 -72.48 39.88 17.75
C VAL A 2 -71.77 38.89 18.73
N PRO A 3 -70.61 38.26 18.40
CA PRO A 3 -70.09 37.92 17.06
C PRO A 3 -69.01 36.78 16.93
N MET A 4 -68.40 36.71 15.73
CA MET A 4 -66.94 36.63 15.42
C MET A 4 -66.30 35.28 15.05
N VAL A 5 -65.81 35.13 13.81
CA VAL A 5 -64.46 35.51 13.27
C VAL A 5 -63.39 34.52 13.76
N GLY A 6 -62.55 33.90 12.93
CA GLY A 6 -62.18 34.18 11.55
C GLY A 6 -60.65 34.26 11.43
N PHE A 7 -60.19 34.10 10.18
CA PHE A 7 -58.83 34.33 9.65
C PHE A 7 -57.76 33.30 10.01
N GLY A 8 -56.93 32.81 9.09
CA GLY A 8 -56.45 33.31 7.78
C GLY A 8 -54.95 32.92 7.71
N SER A 9 -54.25 32.67 6.61
CA SER A 9 -54.29 33.17 5.24
C SER A 9 -53.33 32.28 4.40
N LYS A 10 -53.69 31.79 3.20
CA LYS A 10 -53.27 32.27 1.85
C LYS A 10 -51.75 32.48 1.66
N SER A 11 -51.09 32.03 0.59
CA SER A 11 -51.52 32.05 -0.82
C SER A 11 -50.80 31.02 -1.72
N LEU A 12 -51.48 30.66 -2.80
CA LEU A 12 -51.04 29.88 -3.96
C LEU A 12 -51.24 30.72 -5.24
N LEU A 13 -50.46 30.39 -6.28
CA LEU A 13 -50.69 30.57 -7.74
C LEU A 13 -50.63 32.03 -8.27
N GLU A 14 -50.16 32.34 -9.50
CA GLU A 14 -50.29 31.64 -10.78
C GLU A 14 -49.49 32.32 -11.93
N ASN A 15 -49.48 31.65 -13.11
CA ASN A 15 -49.27 32.13 -14.50
C ASN A 15 -47.86 31.94 -15.12
N CYS A 16 -47.69 31.51 -16.38
CA CYS A 16 -48.61 31.32 -17.51
C CYS A 16 -48.02 30.36 -18.58
N HIS A 17 -48.86 29.89 -19.49
CA HIS A 17 -48.64 28.85 -20.51
C HIS A 17 -48.70 29.43 -21.95
N MET A 18 -48.17 28.66 -22.93
CA MET A 18 -48.35 28.71 -24.42
C MET A 18 -47.40 29.65 -25.20
N SER A 19 -46.73 29.22 -26.30
CA SER A 19 -47.32 28.73 -27.57
C SER A 19 -46.42 27.77 -28.38
N LYS A 20 -47.06 26.95 -29.24
CA LYS A 20 -46.51 25.93 -30.18
C LYS A 20 -46.35 26.48 -31.61
N GLU A 21 -45.48 25.86 -32.42
CA GLU A 21 -45.71 25.31 -33.80
C GLU A 21 -44.34 24.82 -34.40
N ASN A 22 -44.10 23.51 -34.64
CA ASN A 22 -44.36 22.66 -35.84
C ASN A 22 -43.59 23.14 -37.11
N PHE A 23 -42.73 22.42 -37.87
CA PHE A 23 -42.50 21.02 -38.30
C PHE A 23 -41.01 20.87 -38.82
N PRO A 24 -40.54 19.85 -39.59
CA PRO A 24 -40.30 18.44 -39.25
C PRO A 24 -38.89 17.88 -39.64
N LYS A 25 -38.58 16.72 -39.03
CA LYS A 25 -37.74 15.57 -39.43
C LYS A 25 -36.96 15.57 -40.77
N GLN A 26 -35.66 15.24 -40.67
CA GLN A 26 -34.90 14.17 -41.39
C GLN A 26 -33.58 14.01 -40.59
N GLY A 27 -33.00 12.85 -40.27
CA GLY A 27 -33.07 11.52 -40.85
C GLY A 27 -31.64 10.97 -40.91
N GLU A 28 -31.21 10.27 -39.85
CA GLU A 28 -30.28 9.12 -39.87
C GLU A 28 -28.85 9.22 -40.47
N ARG A 29 -27.79 9.10 -39.63
CA ARG A 29 -27.01 7.85 -39.41
C ARG A 29 -25.61 8.06 -38.79
N LYS A 30 -25.40 7.31 -37.70
CA LYS A 30 -24.21 6.52 -37.26
C LYS A 30 -22.79 6.97 -37.70
N LYS A 31 -21.88 7.14 -36.73
CA LYS A 31 -20.81 6.17 -36.38
C LYS A 31 -19.73 6.79 -35.46
N ASP A 32 -19.57 6.17 -34.30
CA ASP A 32 -18.33 5.54 -33.81
C ASP A 32 -17.01 6.33 -33.63
N LYS A 33 -16.44 6.13 -32.43
CA LYS A 33 -15.02 5.94 -32.05
C LYS A 33 -14.18 7.11 -31.51
N ASN A 34 -13.74 6.87 -30.27
CA ASN A 34 -12.39 7.05 -29.71
C ASN A 34 -11.60 8.33 -30.04
N ARG A 35 -11.29 9.11 -28.99
CA ARG A 35 -10.10 9.97 -28.99
C ARG A 35 -9.33 9.94 -27.67
N ARG A 36 -8.16 9.28 -27.75
CA ARG A 36 -6.99 9.48 -26.90
C ARG A 36 -6.66 10.98 -26.82
N ARG A 37 -6.46 11.52 -25.61
CA ARG A 37 -5.91 12.86 -25.40
C ARG A 37 -4.39 12.78 -25.26
N ARG A 38 -3.68 13.44 -26.19
CA ARG A 38 -2.27 13.84 -26.04
C ARG A 38 -2.24 15.29 -25.55
N LYS A 39 -1.30 15.55 -24.64
CA LYS A 39 -0.90 16.85 -24.09
C LYS A 39 -0.23 17.69 -25.17
N GLU A 40 -0.43 19.01 -25.13
CA GLU A 40 0.48 19.97 -25.73
C GLU A 40 0.50 21.28 -24.92
N CYS A 41 1.72 21.77 -24.68
CA CYS A 41 2.08 22.98 -23.91
C CYS A 41 1.83 24.25 -24.73
N ILE A 42 1.55 25.37 -24.05
CA ILE A 42 1.73 26.71 -24.63
C ILE A 42 2.42 27.63 -23.60
N ARG A 43 3.62 28.11 -23.96
CA ARG A 43 4.39 29.20 -23.33
C ARG A 43 3.78 30.55 -23.71
N PHE A 44 3.88 31.56 -22.84
CA PHE A 44 3.78 32.96 -23.25
C PHE A 44 4.87 33.83 -22.60
N ASN A 45 5.47 34.67 -23.45
CA ASN A 45 6.50 35.67 -23.16
C ASN A 45 5.89 37.00 -22.69
N ALA A 46 6.71 37.76 -21.96
CA ALA A 46 6.46 39.10 -21.46
C ALA A 46 6.78 40.20 -22.50
N ASP A 47 6.04 41.31 -22.40
CA ASP A 47 6.46 42.73 -22.48
C ASP A 47 5.51 43.64 -23.29
N ARG A 48 4.84 44.58 -22.59
CA ARG A 48 4.88 46.05 -22.81
C ARG A 48 3.85 46.79 -21.93
N LEU A 49 4.35 47.78 -21.18
CA LEU A 49 3.63 48.89 -20.53
C LEU A 49 3.11 49.86 -21.64
N THR A 50 2.07 50.68 -21.50
CA THR A 50 1.81 51.74 -20.49
C THR A 50 0.41 52.38 -20.73
N GLU A 51 -0.10 53.09 -19.71
CA GLU A 51 -1.13 54.17 -19.70
C GLU A 51 -2.59 53.86 -19.29
N ILE A 52 -3.02 54.58 -18.24
CA ILE A 52 -4.35 54.66 -17.59
C ILE A 52 -4.82 56.13 -17.67
N PRO A 53 -6.14 56.40 -17.75
CA PRO A 53 -6.78 57.24 -16.71
C PRO A 53 -8.16 56.67 -16.25
N SER A 54 -8.37 56.45 -14.93
CA SER A 54 -9.11 57.32 -13.99
C SER A 54 -10.64 57.40 -14.21
N GLY A 55 -11.56 57.07 -13.29
CA GLY A 55 -11.41 56.73 -11.87
C GLY A 55 -12.73 56.37 -11.14
N ARG A 56 -12.53 55.78 -9.94
CA ARG A 56 -13.30 55.73 -8.67
C ARG A 56 -14.82 55.50 -8.63
N LEU A 57 -15.19 54.35 -8.04
CA LEU A 57 -15.91 54.35 -6.75
C LEU A 57 -15.45 53.16 -5.89
N THR A 58 -14.65 53.45 -4.87
CA THR A 58 -14.20 52.56 -3.79
C THR A 58 -15.25 52.47 -2.69
N ASP A 59 -15.32 51.35 -1.96
CA ASP A 59 -15.34 51.36 -0.47
C ASP A 59 -15.61 50.01 0.24
N LYS A 60 -15.72 48.87 -0.45
CA LYS A 60 -15.92 47.56 0.25
C LYS A 60 -14.88 46.47 0.04
N ILE A 61 -13.79 46.73 -0.69
CA ILE A 61 -12.70 45.74 -0.90
C ILE A 61 -11.44 46.06 -0.07
N LEU A 62 -11.36 47.23 0.56
CA LEU A 62 -10.17 47.71 1.28
C LEU A 62 -10.03 47.24 2.74
N LYS A 63 -10.86 46.32 3.23
CA LYS A 63 -10.75 45.75 4.59
C LYS A 63 -10.28 44.29 4.66
N ALA A 64 -10.13 43.60 3.54
CA ALA A 64 -9.57 42.23 3.51
C ALA A 64 -8.09 42.17 3.08
N GLN A 65 -7.45 43.30 2.77
CA GLN A 65 -6.04 43.39 2.35
C GLN A 65 -5.14 44.22 3.30
N LYS A 66 -5.61 44.50 4.53
CA LYS A 66 -4.89 45.37 5.49
C LYS A 66 -4.43 44.71 6.80
N SER A 67 -4.45 43.37 6.90
CA SER A 67 -3.77 42.66 8.01
C SER A 67 -2.48 41.93 7.58
N SER A 68 -2.15 41.90 6.28
CA SER A 68 -0.84 41.41 5.79
C SER A 68 0.23 42.52 5.83
N LYS A 69 0.47 43.08 7.01
CA LYS A 69 1.59 44.01 7.26
C LYS A 69 2.22 43.72 8.62
N HIS A 70 2.71 42.50 8.79
CA HIS A 70 3.85 42.17 9.66
C HIS A 70 4.54 40.93 9.11
N LEU A 71 4.91 40.98 7.82
CA LEU A 71 6.01 40.14 7.33
C LEU A 71 7.26 40.67 8.04
N ARG A 72 7.86 39.86 8.93
CA ARG A 72 9.32 39.93 9.09
C ARG A 72 9.88 39.84 7.67
N ALA A 73 10.75 40.77 7.31
CA ALA A 73 11.39 40.80 6.01
C ALA A 73 11.81 39.36 5.65
N PRO A 74 11.50 38.86 4.42
CA PRO A 74 12.11 37.63 3.98
C PRO A 74 13.62 37.87 4.10
N VAL A 75 14.34 36.99 4.80
CA VAL A 75 15.78 36.91 4.61
C VAL A 75 15.94 36.83 3.10
N ALA A 76 16.62 37.83 2.52
CA ALA A 76 16.79 37.92 1.09
C ALA A 76 17.35 36.56 0.64
N GLN A 77 16.54 35.76 -0.05
CA GLN A 77 17.04 34.61 -0.79
C GLN A 77 17.98 35.23 -1.81
N THR A 78 19.28 35.17 -1.55
CA THR A 78 20.30 35.38 -2.56
C THR A 78 19.87 34.51 -3.72
N LEU A 79 19.45 35.13 -4.83
CA LEU A 79 19.26 34.43 -6.10
C LEU A 79 20.62 33.82 -6.43
N ILE A 80 20.81 32.55 -6.06
CA ILE A 80 22.02 31.83 -6.40
C ILE A 80 21.96 31.61 -7.90
N VAL A 81 22.69 32.47 -8.61
CA VAL A 81 22.84 32.33 -10.06
C VAL A 81 23.73 31.13 -10.28
N ARG A 82 23.12 30.04 -10.74
CA ARG A 82 23.82 28.84 -11.16
C ARG A 82 24.89 29.22 -12.18
N LYS A 83 26.15 28.93 -11.89
CA LYS A 83 27.23 29.11 -12.86
C LYS A 83 27.08 28.06 -13.95
N GLN A 84 27.38 28.45 -15.18
CA GLN A 84 27.39 27.52 -16.30
C GLN A 84 28.54 26.52 -16.10
N VAL A 85 28.24 25.23 -16.22
CA VAL A 85 29.26 24.18 -16.18
C VAL A 85 30.11 24.28 -17.44
N ASP A 86 31.43 24.22 -17.30
CA ASP A 86 32.35 24.27 -18.42
C ASP A 86 32.20 23.04 -19.35
N PRO A 87 32.40 23.19 -20.67
CA PRO A 87 32.25 22.10 -21.63
C PRO A 87 33.13 20.89 -21.34
N GLU A 88 34.32 21.09 -20.79
CA GLU A 88 35.25 20.03 -20.39
C GLU A 88 34.64 19.14 -19.30
N THR A 89 34.06 19.75 -18.27
CA THR A 89 33.38 19.03 -17.18
C THR A 89 32.14 18.29 -17.68
N ILE A 90 31.34 18.90 -18.58
CA ILE A 90 30.19 18.21 -19.20
C ILE A 90 30.67 16.97 -19.98
N LYS A 91 31.73 17.12 -20.77
CA LYS A 91 32.29 16.03 -21.56
C LYS A 91 32.81 14.91 -20.66
N TYR A 92 33.51 15.24 -19.58
CA TYR A 92 34.01 14.28 -18.59
C TYR A 92 32.89 13.41 -18.01
N PHE A 93 31.84 14.01 -17.45
CA PHE A 93 30.72 13.25 -16.88
C PHE A 93 29.89 12.50 -17.93
N SER A 94 29.88 12.97 -19.18
CA SER A 94 29.25 12.24 -20.28
C SER A 94 30.03 10.97 -20.65
N GLU A 95 31.37 11.04 -20.66
CA GLU A 95 32.23 9.87 -20.91
C GLU A 95 32.08 8.82 -19.79
N ILE A 96 31.95 9.26 -18.54
CA ILE A 96 31.66 8.39 -17.40
C ILE A 96 30.29 7.73 -17.52
N ALA A 97 29.26 8.47 -17.91
CA ALA A 97 27.92 7.89 -18.13
C ALA A 97 27.97 6.77 -19.19
N ASN A 98 28.65 7.03 -20.31
CA ASN A 98 28.82 6.05 -21.38
C ASN A 98 29.59 4.80 -20.92
N LEU A 99 30.59 4.96 -20.04
CA LEU A 99 31.34 3.84 -19.48
C LEU A 99 30.41 2.88 -18.72
N PHE A 100 29.47 3.40 -17.94
CA PHE A 100 28.52 2.61 -17.16
C PHE A 100 27.34 2.04 -17.96
N GLU A 101 26.97 2.66 -19.09
CA GLU A 101 25.97 2.09 -20.01
C GLU A 101 26.55 0.96 -20.88
N GLY A 102 27.84 1.04 -21.24
CA GLY A 102 28.47 0.16 -22.23
C GLY A 102 29.17 -1.09 -21.69
N THR A 103 29.45 -1.19 -20.39
CA THR A 103 30.39 -2.20 -19.86
C THR A 103 29.87 -2.88 -18.59
N THR A 104 30.02 -4.22 -18.49
CA THR A 104 30.04 -4.92 -17.20
C THR A 104 31.37 -4.59 -16.49
N VAL A 105 31.48 -3.38 -15.94
CA VAL A 105 32.60 -3.01 -15.07
C VAL A 105 32.54 -3.89 -13.82
N ASP A 106 33.68 -4.43 -13.39
CA ASP A 106 33.76 -5.18 -12.14
C ASP A 106 33.34 -4.30 -10.95
N LEU A 107 32.77 -4.90 -9.90
CA LEU A 107 32.19 -4.15 -8.77
C LEU A 107 33.24 -3.35 -7.99
N GLU A 108 34.47 -3.89 -7.85
CA GLU A 108 35.57 -3.20 -7.16
C GLU A 108 36.09 -2.01 -8.00
N ASP A 109 36.27 -2.20 -9.31
CA ASP A 109 36.69 -1.13 -10.23
C ASP A 109 35.63 -0.01 -10.31
N ARG A 110 34.34 -0.38 -10.21
CA ARG A 110 33.23 0.57 -10.22
C ARG A 110 33.30 1.54 -9.03
N SER A 111 33.55 1.06 -7.82
CA SER A 111 33.63 1.91 -6.62
C SER A 111 34.75 2.94 -6.73
N VAL A 112 35.92 2.53 -7.22
CA VAL A 112 37.09 3.41 -7.39
C VAL A 112 36.82 4.47 -8.45
N VAL A 113 36.23 4.09 -9.59
CA VAL A 113 35.85 5.05 -10.63
C VAL A 113 34.82 6.05 -10.11
N CYS A 114 33.84 5.59 -9.34
CA CYS A 114 32.85 6.47 -8.72
C CYS A 114 33.48 7.46 -7.74
N GLY A 115 34.36 7.01 -6.85
CA GLY A 115 35.07 7.87 -5.90
C GLY A 115 35.91 8.95 -6.59
N ASN A 116 36.73 8.56 -7.57
CA ASN A 116 37.56 9.50 -8.34
C ASN A 116 36.71 10.54 -9.10
N ALA A 117 35.58 10.12 -9.66
CA ALA A 117 34.66 11.02 -10.35
C ALA A 117 33.96 12.01 -9.41
N LEU A 118 33.67 11.61 -8.16
CA LEU A 118 33.12 12.50 -7.15
C LEU A 118 34.13 13.55 -6.68
N GLU A 119 35.42 13.23 -6.65
CA GLU A 119 36.47 14.20 -6.32
C GLU A 119 36.52 15.37 -7.32
N GLU A 120 36.24 15.12 -8.60
CA GLU A 120 36.12 16.16 -9.65
C GLU A 120 34.91 17.10 -9.44
N THR A 121 33.99 16.77 -8.54
CA THR A 121 32.85 17.63 -8.20
C THR A 121 33.20 18.73 -7.19
N ARG A 122 34.36 18.66 -6.53
CA ARG A 122 34.73 19.56 -5.43
C ARG A 122 34.68 21.02 -5.84
N GLY A 123 33.89 21.82 -5.13
CA GLY A 123 33.67 23.24 -5.39
C GLY A 123 32.73 23.55 -6.56
N LYS A 124 32.11 22.53 -7.18
CA LYS A 124 31.11 22.64 -8.25
C LYS A 124 29.85 21.79 -7.95
N GLU A 125 29.67 21.34 -6.72
CA GLU A 125 28.67 20.34 -6.34
C GLU A 125 27.25 20.82 -6.65
N LEU A 126 26.94 22.09 -6.34
CA LEU A 126 25.65 22.70 -6.64
C LEU A 126 25.39 22.73 -8.14
N GLU A 127 26.34 23.22 -8.93
CA GLU A 127 26.19 23.36 -10.38
C GLU A 127 25.98 22.02 -11.08
N LEU A 128 26.68 20.97 -10.63
CA LEU A 128 26.61 19.63 -11.20
C LEU A 128 25.35 18.88 -10.74
N ALA A 129 25.01 18.95 -9.44
CA ALA A 129 23.83 18.28 -8.89
C ALA A 129 22.52 18.83 -9.45
N THR A 130 22.48 20.13 -9.77
CA THR A 130 21.31 20.79 -10.36
C THR A 130 21.30 20.78 -11.89
N ASP A 131 22.31 20.16 -12.52
CA ASP A 131 22.33 20.00 -13.97
C ASP A 131 21.38 18.89 -14.42
N TYR A 132 20.52 19.17 -15.40
CA TYR A 132 19.58 18.17 -15.91
C TYR A 132 20.26 17.00 -16.64
N ILE A 133 21.45 17.19 -17.21
CA ILE A 133 22.20 16.19 -17.96
C ILE A 133 23.16 15.42 -17.05
N ILE A 134 23.84 16.12 -16.13
CA ILE A 134 24.88 15.51 -15.26
C ILE A 134 24.28 14.87 -14.00
N SER A 135 23.15 15.38 -13.47
CA SER A 135 22.55 14.84 -12.25
C SER A 135 22.20 13.34 -12.28
N PRO A 136 21.77 12.71 -13.41
CA PRO A 136 21.61 11.26 -13.45
C PRO A 136 22.95 10.53 -13.29
N THR A 137 24.02 11.04 -13.90
CA THR A 137 25.37 10.48 -13.72
C THR A 137 25.79 10.59 -12.26
N LEU A 138 25.60 11.74 -11.62
CA LEU A 138 25.91 11.89 -10.19
C LEU A 138 25.15 10.90 -9.30
N GLN A 139 23.89 10.60 -9.60
CA GLN A 139 23.14 9.56 -8.88
C GLN A 139 23.81 8.19 -9.02
N ILE A 140 24.24 7.82 -10.23
CA ILE A 140 24.97 6.57 -10.48
C ILE A 140 26.29 6.52 -9.68
N LEU A 141 27.00 7.66 -9.58
CA LEU A 141 28.24 7.76 -8.82
C LEU A 141 28.00 7.60 -7.32
N LEU A 142 27.01 8.28 -6.77
CA LEU A 142 26.66 8.23 -5.34
C LEU A 142 26.13 6.87 -4.90
N ASP A 143 25.38 6.17 -5.75
CA ASP A 143 24.91 4.80 -5.50
C ASP A 143 26.04 3.75 -5.62
N GLY A 144 27.18 4.12 -6.21
CA GLY A 144 28.25 3.19 -6.54
C GLY A 144 29.59 3.42 -5.83
N CYS A 145 29.77 4.52 -5.11
CA CYS A 145 31.02 4.84 -4.40
C CYS A 145 31.06 4.24 -2.99
N ASP A 146 32.23 4.26 -2.36
CA ASP A 146 32.37 3.95 -0.94
C ASP A 146 31.86 5.08 -0.03
N VAL A 147 31.72 4.75 1.27
CA VAL A 147 31.16 5.65 2.28
C VAL A 147 32.00 6.91 2.51
N ASP A 148 33.32 6.85 2.33
CA ASP A 148 34.21 7.99 2.58
C ASP A 148 34.03 9.05 1.49
N HIS A 149 33.99 8.65 0.20
CA HIS A 149 33.71 9.56 -0.91
C HIS A 149 32.27 10.11 -0.86
N LEU A 150 31.30 9.27 -0.49
CA LEU A 150 29.91 9.69 -0.31
C LEU A 150 29.80 10.76 0.78
N CYS A 151 30.41 10.53 1.95
CA CYS A 151 30.46 11.49 3.04
C CYS A 151 31.24 12.74 2.63
N GLY A 152 32.34 12.60 1.88
CA GLY A 152 33.12 13.70 1.33
C GLY A 152 32.26 14.65 0.49
N PHE A 153 31.51 14.11 -0.48
CA PHE A 153 30.60 14.88 -1.34
C PHE A 153 29.52 15.61 -0.53
N LEU A 154 28.90 14.94 0.44
CA LEU A 154 27.86 15.56 1.29
C LEU A 154 28.45 16.67 2.18
N GLN A 155 29.64 16.45 2.74
CA GLN A 155 30.28 17.45 3.57
C GLN A 155 30.72 18.69 2.78
N SER A 156 31.23 18.51 1.55
CA SER A 156 31.65 19.62 0.69
C SER A 156 30.46 20.40 0.15
N SER A 157 29.35 19.72 -0.16
CA SER A 157 28.10 20.34 -0.61
C SER A 157 27.20 20.89 0.50
N ALA A 158 27.54 20.68 1.78
CA ALA A 158 26.64 20.95 2.91
C ALA A 158 25.99 22.34 2.91
N LYS A 159 26.76 23.40 2.66
CA LYS A 159 26.27 24.79 2.64
C LYS A 159 25.23 25.04 1.55
N GLU A 160 25.40 24.39 0.40
CA GLU A 160 24.51 24.52 -0.76
C GLU A 160 23.44 23.43 -0.78
N PHE A 161 23.49 22.47 0.16
CA PHE A 161 22.59 21.34 0.22
C PHE A 161 21.10 21.75 0.26
N PRO A 162 20.67 22.80 0.98
CA PRO A 162 19.28 23.26 0.92
C PRO A 162 18.84 23.63 -0.52
N HIS A 163 19.72 24.26 -1.30
CA HIS A 163 19.46 24.63 -2.69
C HIS A 163 19.42 23.40 -3.60
N ILE A 164 20.35 22.46 -3.42
CA ILE A 164 20.34 21.16 -4.12
C ILE A 164 19.03 20.42 -3.82
N ALA A 165 18.65 20.33 -2.54
CA ALA A 165 17.44 19.63 -2.10
C ALA A 165 16.15 20.26 -2.64
N MET A 166 16.14 21.57 -2.89
CA MET A 166 14.99 22.29 -3.44
C MET A 166 14.96 22.35 -4.97
N ASP A 167 15.98 21.84 -5.66
CA ASP A 167 16.02 21.79 -7.12
C ASP A 167 15.34 20.55 -7.70
N LYS A 168 14.79 20.68 -8.91
CA LYS A 168 14.07 19.59 -9.61
C LYS A 168 14.95 18.37 -9.93
N SER A 169 16.24 18.58 -10.15
CA SER A 169 17.21 17.54 -10.46
C SER A 169 18.05 17.22 -9.22
N GLY A 170 18.49 18.27 -8.52
CA GLY A 170 19.31 18.17 -7.32
C GLY A 170 18.64 17.40 -6.19
N SER A 171 17.31 17.50 -6.03
CA SER A 171 16.58 16.72 -5.03
C SER A 171 16.77 15.21 -5.21
N HIS A 172 16.78 14.71 -6.44
CA HIS A 172 17.05 13.30 -6.72
C HIS A 172 18.49 12.91 -6.40
N VAL A 173 19.46 13.79 -6.64
CA VAL A 173 20.87 13.60 -6.23
C VAL A 173 20.96 13.52 -4.70
N ALA A 174 20.28 14.42 -3.99
CA ALA A 174 20.23 14.43 -2.52
C ALA A 174 19.57 13.16 -1.95
N GLU A 175 18.41 12.75 -2.49
CA GLU A 175 17.74 11.51 -2.06
C GLU A 175 18.59 10.26 -2.33
N THR A 176 19.32 10.24 -3.45
CA THR A 176 20.22 9.14 -3.80
C THR A 176 21.40 9.09 -2.84
N ALA A 177 22.02 10.22 -2.50
CA ALA A 177 23.06 10.27 -1.48
C ALA A 177 22.57 9.77 -0.11
N LEU A 178 21.38 10.20 0.32
CA LEU A 178 20.77 9.73 1.58
C LEU A 178 20.49 8.22 1.53
N ARG A 179 19.96 7.71 0.41
CA ARG A 179 19.72 6.28 0.18
C ARG A 179 21.00 5.47 0.27
N SER A 180 22.07 5.93 -0.38
CA SER A 180 23.37 5.28 -0.36
C SER A 180 23.94 5.24 1.07
N LEU A 181 23.82 6.33 1.84
CA LEU A 181 24.23 6.34 3.25
C LEU A 181 23.51 5.26 4.07
N ALA A 182 22.22 5.04 3.83
CA ALA A 182 21.43 4.05 4.56
C ALA A 182 21.97 2.62 4.39
N VAL A 183 22.54 2.30 3.23
CA VAL A 183 23.13 0.98 2.97
C VAL A 183 24.34 0.74 3.87
N HIS A 184 25.12 1.79 4.14
CA HIS A 184 26.37 1.73 4.90
C HIS A 184 26.23 1.91 6.42
N ILE A 185 25.01 2.18 6.94
CA ILE A 185 24.80 2.40 8.38
C ILE A 185 25.26 1.22 9.24
N GLN A 186 25.17 0.00 8.70
CA GLN A 186 25.52 -1.23 9.42
C GLN A 186 26.98 -1.65 9.23
N ASP A 187 27.77 -0.91 8.44
CA ASP A 187 29.17 -1.23 8.19
C ASP A 187 30.05 -0.85 9.40
N GLU A 188 31.02 -1.69 9.72
CA GLU A 188 31.95 -1.44 10.85
C GLU A 188 32.72 -0.13 10.63
N GLY A 189 32.61 0.80 11.58
CA GLY A 189 33.31 2.09 11.54
C GLY A 189 32.64 3.20 10.73
N ALA A 190 31.63 2.89 9.91
CA ALA A 190 30.93 3.89 9.09
C ALA A 190 29.99 4.78 9.92
N TYR A 191 29.38 4.24 10.99
CA TYR A 191 28.32 4.92 11.75
C TYR A 191 28.68 6.33 12.20
N SER A 192 29.87 6.54 12.79
CA SER A 192 30.30 7.85 13.31
C SER A 192 30.56 8.86 12.19
N VAL A 193 31.06 8.40 11.04
CA VAL A 193 31.34 9.27 9.88
C VAL A 193 30.02 9.71 9.25
N ILE A 194 29.06 8.79 9.12
CA ILE A 194 27.71 9.07 8.65
C ILE A 194 27.01 10.04 9.61
N GLU A 195 27.06 9.80 10.92
CA GLU A 195 26.47 10.67 11.94
C GLU A 195 27.02 12.10 11.86
N SER A 196 28.35 12.25 11.78
CA SER A 196 28.97 13.57 11.66
C SER A 196 28.56 14.29 10.38
N THR A 197 28.44 13.55 9.27
CA THR A 197 28.02 14.11 7.98
C THR A 197 26.57 14.55 8.02
N LEU A 198 25.67 13.70 8.52
CA LEU A 198 24.25 14.02 8.66
C LEU A 198 24.02 15.21 9.60
N ASN A 199 24.77 15.33 10.70
CA ASN A 199 24.71 16.50 11.58
C ASN A 199 25.00 17.81 10.82
N LYS A 200 26.05 17.84 9.98
CA LYS A 200 26.39 19.02 9.18
C LYS A 200 25.27 19.36 8.18
N ILE A 201 24.78 18.36 7.44
CA ILE A 201 23.66 18.53 6.50
C ILE A 201 22.41 19.05 7.22
N CYS A 202 22.07 18.47 8.36
CA CYS A 202 20.90 18.89 9.13
C CYS A 202 21.02 20.34 9.58
N GLN A 203 22.17 20.75 10.12
CA GLN A 203 22.38 22.15 10.54
C GLN A 203 22.12 23.15 9.41
N GLU A 204 22.63 22.87 8.20
CA GLU A 204 22.43 23.74 7.03
C GLU A 204 20.96 23.73 6.53
N ILE A 205 20.29 22.58 6.56
CA ILE A 205 18.85 22.49 6.26
C ILE A 205 18.05 23.29 7.29
N MET A 206 18.39 23.21 8.58
CA MET A 206 17.63 23.88 9.65
C MET A 206 17.66 25.41 9.49
N LEU A 207 18.74 25.99 8.95
CA LEU A 207 18.81 27.43 8.65
C LEU A 207 17.77 27.87 7.59
N ASN A 208 17.36 26.96 6.70
CA ASN A 208 16.43 27.21 5.60
C ASN A 208 15.17 26.33 5.69
N LEU A 209 14.84 25.82 6.88
CA LEU A 209 13.88 24.74 7.08
C LEU A 209 12.51 25.03 6.45
N ALA A 210 11.97 26.22 6.70
CA ALA A 210 10.68 26.63 6.14
C ALA A 210 10.69 26.52 4.60
N SER A 211 11.72 27.04 3.94
CA SER A 211 11.83 27.01 2.47
C SER A 211 11.91 25.57 1.93
N VAL A 212 12.65 24.70 2.62
CA VAL A 212 12.75 23.28 2.26
C VAL A 212 11.42 22.55 2.46
N MET A 213 10.71 22.83 3.55
CA MET A 213 9.40 22.23 3.85
C MET A 213 8.32 22.59 2.83
N TYR A 214 8.22 23.87 2.45
CA TYR A 214 7.24 24.34 1.45
C TYR A 214 7.62 23.97 0.01
N SER A 215 8.84 23.46 -0.22
CA SER A 215 9.29 23.08 -1.56
C SER A 215 8.69 21.74 -2.00
N GLN A 216 8.19 21.72 -3.24
CA GLN A 216 7.73 20.48 -3.88
C GLN A 216 8.81 19.41 -4.01
N TYR A 217 10.09 19.81 -4.00
CA TYR A 217 11.25 18.92 -4.09
C TYR A 217 11.89 18.73 -2.72
N GLY A 218 12.11 19.82 -1.98
CA GLY A 218 12.76 19.80 -0.66
C GLY A 218 11.99 18.95 0.36
N SER A 219 10.66 18.93 0.30
CA SER A 219 9.84 18.08 1.16
C SER A 219 10.07 16.58 0.96
N HIS A 220 10.48 16.13 -0.22
CA HIS A 220 10.90 14.74 -0.44
C HIS A 220 12.20 14.44 0.29
N VAL A 221 13.23 15.27 0.08
CA VAL A 221 14.54 15.13 0.72
C VAL A 221 14.42 15.14 2.25
N LEU A 222 13.62 16.05 2.81
CA LEU A 222 13.43 16.16 4.25
C LEU A 222 12.72 14.93 4.84
N ARG A 223 11.73 14.36 4.14
CA ARG A 223 11.09 13.11 4.57
C ARG A 223 12.04 11.91 4.47
N SER A 224 12.86 11.85 3.42
CA SER A 224 13.92 10.84 3.28
C SER A 224 14.94 10.93 4.41
N LEU A 225 15.35 12.16 4.78
CA LEU A 225 16.23 12.42 5.91
C LEU A 225 15.62 11.97 7.25
N LEU A 226 14.33 12.27 7.48
CA LEU A 226 13.62 11.80 8.69
C LEU A 226 13.59 10.27 8.76
N CYS A 227 13.31 9.59 7.65
CA CYS A 227 13.30 8.12 7.58
C CYS A 227 14.68 7.54 7.86
N LEU A 228 15.74 8.15 7.31
CA LEU A 228 17.13 7.77 7.56
C LEU A 228 17.47 7.89 9.05
N CYS A 229 17.12 9.01 9.67
CA CYS A 229 17.37 9.23 11.10
C CYS A 229 16.59 8.25 11.99
N LYS A 230 15.44 7.73 11.56
CA LYS A 230 14.73 6.66 12.28
C LYS A 230 15.40 5.28 12.11
N GLY A 231 16.24 5.10 11.09
CA GLY A 231 16.83 3.80 10.74
C GLY A 231 15.90 2.95 9.85
N LEU A 232 15.01 3.57 9.08
CA LEU A 232 14.19 2.85 8.11
C LEU A 232 14.99 2.57 6.83
N PRO A 233 14.94 1.35 6.29
CA PRO A 233 15.57 1.06 5.02
C PRO A 233 14.95 1.91 3.90
N LEU A 234 15.79 2.67 3.21
CA LEU A 234 15.34 3.71 2.29
C LEU A 234 14.71 3.18 0.98
N TYR A 235 14.86 1.89 0.68
CA TYR A 235 14.10 1.21 -0.38
C TYR A 235 12.62 0.99 -0.03
N SER A 236 12.25 1.10 1.26
CA SER A 236 10.85 1.10 1.74
C SER A 236 10.23 2.50 1.78
N ILE A 237 10.98 3.57 1.46
CA ILE A 237 10.44 4.95 1.43
C ILE A 237 9.31 5.10 0.43
N GLU A 238 9.29 4.37 -0.68
CA GLU A 238 8.17 4.42 -1.62
C GLU A 238 6.83 4.09 -0.92
N GLU A 239 6.84 3.27 0.12
CA GLU A 239 5.67 3.02 0.97
C GLU A 239 5.32 4.21 1.86
N PHE A 240 6.29 5.04 2.28
CA PHE A 240 6.10 6.25 3.10
C PHE A 240 5.77 7.51 2.28
N HIS A 241 6.30 7.65 1.06
CA HIS A 241 6.04 8.80 0.18
C HIS A 241 4.82 8.59 -0.72
N VAL A 242 4.54 7.35 -1.10
CA VAL A 242 3.44 6.97 -2.00
C VAL A 242 2.77 5.71 -1.43
N THR A 243 2.20 5.81 -0.22
CA THR A 243 1.39 4.72 0.32
C THR A 243 0.29 4.38 -0.69
N LYS A 244 0.29 3.16 -1.22
CA LYS A 244 -0.77 2.70 -2.13
C LYS A 244 -2.10 2.80 -1.37
N SER A 245 -3.08 3.54 -1.90
CA SER A 245 -4.38 3.75 -1.25
C SER A 245 -5.06 2.45 -0.80
N SER A 246 -4.84 1.35 -1.53
CA SER A 246 -5.33 0.01 -1.18
C SER A 246 -4.73 -0.58 0.11
N SER A 247 -3.49 -0.24 0.46
CA SER A 247 -2.83 -0.70 1.69
C SER A 247 -3.39 0.01 2.93
N ILE A 248 -3.51 1.34 2.87
CA ILE A 248 -4.16 2.17 3.89
C ILE A 248 -5.61 1.70 4.09
N LEU A 249 -6.36 1.50 3.00
CA LEU A 249 -7.74 1.06 3.08
C LEU A 249 -7.87 -0.33 3.71
N ALA A 250 -6.96 -1.26 3.39
CA ALA A 250 -6.96 -2.60 3.98
C ALA A 250 -6.63 -2.58 5.48
N GLU A 251 -5.76 -1.67 5.93
CA GLU A 251 -5.46 -1.48 7.35
C GLU A 251 -6.65 -0.85 8.09
N ARG A 252 -7.21 0.25 7.57
CA ARG A 252 -8.40 0.92 8.15
C ARG A 252 -9.59 -0.02 8.30
N LEU A 253 -9.79 -0.89 7.33
CA LEU A 253 -10.90 -1.84 7.34
C LEU A 253 -10.56 -3.21 7.97
N ASN A 254 -9.44 -3.34 8.67
CA ASN A 254 -9.03 -4.56 9.39
C ASN A 254 -8.92 -5.82 8.49
N PHE A 255 -8.55 -5.64 7.21
CA PHE A 255 -8.22 -6.73 6.28
C PHE A 255 -6.74 -7.11 6.28
N LYS A 256 -5.88 -6.23 6.78
CA LYS A 256 -4.50 -6.54 7.16
C LYS A 256 -4.38 -6.41 8.67
N SER A 257 -3.60 -7.30 9.30
CA SER A 257 -3.13 -7.06 10.66
C SER A 257 -2.42 -5.72 10.63
N THR A 258 -2.78 -4.80 11.53
CA THR A 258 -2.01 -3.59 11.80
C THR A 258 -0.57 -4.06 11.94
N GLN A 259 0.28 -3.75 10.96
CA GLN A 259 1.70 -3.77 11.22
C GLN A 259 1.84 -2.61 12.17
N SER A 260 1.75 -2.89 13.48
CA SER A 260 2.25 -1.96 14.47
C SER A 260 3.63 -1.58 13.96
N PHE A 261 3.76 -0.32 13.56
CA PHE A 261 5.02 0.28 13.12
C PHE A 261 6.13 0.06 14.17
N GLY A 262 5.78 -0.36 15.39
CA GLY A 262 6.68 -0.73 16.47
C GLY A 262 7.07 -2.21 16.62
N ASN A 263 6.42 -3.21 15.99
CA ASN A 263 6.70 -4.62 16.37
C ASN A 263 6.98 -5.62 15.24
N LYS A 264 6.69 -5.32 13.97
CA LYS A 264 7.13 -6.13 12.82
C LYS A 264 7.35 -5.28 11.56
N GLY A 265 8.05 -4.14 11.70
CA GLY A 265 8.55 -3.39 10.54
C GLY A 265 9.65 -4.17 9.80
N PRO A 266 10.01 -3.77 8.56
CA PRO A 266 11.26 -4.21 7.95
C PRO A 266 12.38 -4.00 8.98
N HIS A 267 13.28 -4.98 9.15
CA HIS A 267 14.37 -4.96 10.13
C HIS A 267 14.88 -3.52 10.37
N LEU A 268 14.46 -2.90 11.48
CA LEU A 268 14.83 -1.52 11.77
C LEU A 268 16.34 -1.50 11.96
N GLN A 269 17.03 -0.71 11.15
CA GLN A 269 18.46 -0.53 11.28
C GLN A 269 18.74 0.42 12.46
N GLN A 270 19.99 0.46 12.90
CA GLN A 270 20.44 1.45 13.86
C GLN A 270 20.28 2.86 13.26
N GLY A 271 19.31 3.63 13.75
CA GLY A 271 19.10 5.02 13.33
C GLY A 271 19.97 6.03 14.09
N PHE A 272 19.62 7.31 13.98
CA PHE A 272 20.19 8.46 14.67
C PHE A 272 19.10 9.16 15.50
N PRO A 273 18.71 8.60 16.66
CA PRO A 273 17.55 9.06 17.43
C PRO A 273 17.68 10.50 17.95
N ASP A 274 18.89 10.92 18.33
CA ASP A 274 19.13 12.29 18.79
C ASP A 274 19.00 13.31 17.66
N LEU A 275 19.48 12.95 16.47
CA LEU A 275 19.32 13.77 15.27
C LEU A 275 17.86 13.85 14.83
N LEU A 276 17.12 12.73 14.90
CA LEU A 276 15.68 12.72 14.64
C LEU A 276 14.95 13.67 15.60
N ARG A 277 15.24 13.59 16.89
CA ARG A 277 14.64 14.47 17.92
C ARG A 277 14.98 15.94 17.66
N TYR A 278 16.23 16.23 17.28
CA TYR A 278 16.66 17.56 16.90
C TYR A 278 15.86 18.12 15.71
N ILE A 279 15.74 17.35 14.61
CA ILE A 279 14.96 17.76 13.43
C ILE A 279 13.50 18.01 13.81
N ILE A 280 12.88 17.12 14.59
CA ILE A 280 11.48 17.26 15.04
C ILE A 280 11.30 18.53 15.89
N ALA A 281 12.23 18.81 16.80
CA ALA A 281 12.19 20.03 17.61
C ALA A 281 12.26 21.29 16.74
N GLU A 282 13.10 21.32 15.70
CA GLU A 282 13.19 22.44 14.76
C GLU A 282 11.93 22.57 13.88
N LEU A 283 11.35 21.46 13.42
CA LEU A 283 10.06 21.45 12.73
C LEU A 283 8.96 22.09 13.59
N LEU A 284 8.94 21.78 14.89
CA LEU A 284 7.97 22.35 15.82
C LEU A 284 8.22 23.84 16.10
N LYS A 285 9.47 24.28 16.19
CA LYS A 285 9.80 25.71 16.28
C LYS A 285 9.31 26.46 15.05
N CYS A 286 9.50 25.89 13.85
CA CYS A 286 8.97 26.44 12.61
C CYS A 286 7.43 26.49 12.63
N ALA A 287 6.78 25.41 13.06
CA ALA A 287 5.31 25.35 13.20
C ALA A 287 4.79 26.43 14.14
N ARG A 288 5.43 26.65 15.30
CA ARG A 288 5.00 27.71 16.24
C ARG A 288 5.06 29.13 15.64
N GLY A 289 5.95 29.38 14.69
CA GLY A 289 6.12 30.69 14.06
C GLY A 289 5.04 31.03 13.03
N ASP A 290 4.54 30.04 12.29
CA ASP A 290 3.56 30.23 11.21
C ASP A 290 2.65 28.98 11.03
N ILE A 291 1.99 28.58 12.13
CA ILE A 291 1.26 27.30 12.17
C ILE A 291 0.11 27.26 11.16
N ALA A 292 -0.62 28.37 11.01
CA ALA A 292 -1.80 28.43 10.17
C ALA A 292 -1.47 28.16 8.70
N THR A 293 -0.35 28.70 8.21
CA THR A 293 0.11 28.49 6.83
C THR A 293 0.71 27.10 6.66
N LEU A 294 1.48 26.63 7.65
CA LEU A 294 2.16 25.34 7.60
C LEU A 294 1.19 24.16 7.58
N LEU A 295 0.08 24.24 8.31
CA LEU A 295 -0.89 23.14 8.43
C LEU A 295 -1.72 22.91 7.16
N VAL A 296 -1.89 23.93 6.32
CA VAL A 296 -2.70 23.87 5.07
C VAL A 296 -1.85 23.81 3.80
N ASP A 297 -0.53 23.92 3.91
CA ASP A 297 0.35 23.65 2.78
C ASP A 297 0.52 22.15 2.54
N LYS A 298 0.46 21.77 1.26
CA LYS A 298 0.51 20.38 0.82
C LYS A 298 1.83 19.71 1.20
N TYR A 299 2.96 20.39 1.01
CA TYR A 299 4.29 19.79 1.13
C TYR A 299 4.74 19.73 2.59
N SER A 300 4.52 20.79 3.36
CA SER A 300 4.73 20.78 4.80
C SER A 300 3.86 19.73 5.50
N SER A 301 2.59 19.58 5.10
CA SER A 301 1.70 18.54 5.62
C SER A 301 2.29 17.14 5.42
N PHE A 302 2.87 16.83 4.25
CA PHE A 302 3.54 15.55 4.04
C PHE A 302 4.76 15.34 4.95
N VAL A 303 5.55 16.38 5.19
CA VAL A 303 6.68 16.33 6.13
C VAL A 303 6.18 16.03 7.54
N LEU A 304 5.17 16.74 8.01
CA LEU A 304 4.58 16.53 9.34
C LEU A 304 3.94 15.15 9.49
N GLN A 305 3.19 14.69 8.48
CA GLN A 305 2.63 13.33 8.45
C GLN A 305 3.74 12.27 8.57
N THR A 306 4.86 12.48 7.90
CA THR A 306 6.02 11.57 7.99
C THR A 306 6.61 11.59 9.40
N ALA A 307 6.85 12.77 9.96
CA ALA A 307 7.36 12.91 11.32
C ALA A 307 6.46 12.20 12.35
N LEU A 308 5.15 12.41 12.29
CA LEU A 308 4.18 11.76 13.18
C LEU A 308 4.18 10.23 13.04
N ARG A 309 4.25 9.69 11.81
CA ARG A 309 4.34 8.24 11.58
C ARG A 309 5.62 7.65 12.14
N LEU A 310 6.74 8.36 12.07
CA LEU A 310 8.03 7.91 12.63
C LEU A 310 8.06 7.95 14.17
N LEU A 311 7.22 8.80 14.78
CA LEU A 311 7.00 8.87 16.22
C LEU A 311 5.94 7.87 16.72
N ALA A 312 5.28 7.11 15.85
CA ALA A 312 4.26 6.15 16.25
C ALA A 312 4.81 5.16 17.30
N GLY A 313 4.15 5.10 18.47
CA GLY A 313 4.56 4.28 19.62
C GLY A 313 5.48 4.98 20.62
N ASP A 314 5.97 6.19 20.31
CA ASP A 314 6.64 7.07 21.28
C ASP A 314 5.62 8.05 21.89
N ASP A 315 4.85 7.54 22.86
CA ASP A 315 3.74 8.29 23.45
C ASP A 315 4.21 9.59 24.12
N GLN A 316 5.44 9.63 24.66
CA GLN A 316 5.95 10.85 25.32
C GLN A 316 6.16 11.99 24.32
N GLU A 317 6.82 11.70 23.19
CA GLU A 317 7.03 12.69 22.13
C GLU A 317 5.70 13.09 21.47
N LEU A 318 4.80 12.13 21.22
CA LEU A 318 3.50 12.40 20.59
C LEU A 318 2.60 13.29 21.46
N MET A 319 2.64 13.11 22.78
CA MET A 319 1.92 13.97 23.73
C MET A 319 2.43 15.42 23.72
N HIS A 320 3.64 15.68 23.21
CA HIS A 320 4.17 17.04 23.04
C HIS A 320 3.90 17.60 21.63
N VAL A 321 4.17 16.80 20.60
CA VAL A 321 4.11 17.19 19.18
C VAL A 321 2.67 17.49 18.75
N ILE A 322 1.72 16.61 19.05
CA ILE A 322 0.35 16.72 18.53
C ILE A 322 -0.36 17.98 19.04
N PRO A 323 -0.34 18.32 20.36
CA PRO A 323 -0.98 19.56 20.81
C PRO A 323 -0.45 20.81 20.13
N ILE A 324 0.85 20.88 19.82
CA ILE A 324 1.42 22.01 19.07
C ILE A 324 0.77 22.09 17.69
N LEU A 325 0.66 20.96 16.98
CA LEU A 325 0.03 20.90 15.65
C LEU A 325 -1.48 21.16 15.67
N LEU A 326 -2.13 20.97 16.82
CA LEU A 326 -3.53 21.34 17.03
C LEU A 326 -3.69 22.82 17.40
N GLY A 327 -2.61 23.58 17.58
CA GLY A 327 -2.64 25.00 17.94
C GLY A 327 -2.75 25.27 19.44
N CYS A 328 -2.46 24.28 20.30
CA CYS A 328 -2.50 24.43 21.74
C CYS A 328 -1.32 25.27 22.27
N SER A 329 -1.58 26.10 23.29
CA SER A 329 -0.53 26.88 23.96
C SER A 329 0.34 26.00 24.87
N GLU A 330 1.60 26.38 25.10
CA GLU A 330 2.54 25.61 25.94
C GLU A 330 2.06 25.41 27.38
N LYS A 331 1.31 26.38 27.92
CA LYS A 331 0.78 26.30 29.29
C LYS A 331 -0.21 25.14 29.44
N ASN A 332 -1.03 24.91 28.42
CA ASN A 332 -2.08 23.89 28.43
C ASN A 332 -1.51 22.47 28.30
N ILE A 333 -0.36 22.33 27.63
CA ILE A 333 0.36 21.06 27.48
C ILE A 333 0.84 20.56 28.85
N VAL A 334 1.28 21.46 29.73
CA VAL A 334 1.80 21.12 31.06
C VAL A 334 0.69 20.76 32.05
N GLU A 335 -0.51 21.34 31.91
CA GLU A 335 -1.65 21.10 32.80
C GLU A 335 -2.48 19.85 32.44
N GLY A 336 -2.16 19.16 31.33
CA GLY A 336 -2.86 17.93 30.93
C GLY A 336 -4.30 18.13 30.45
N LYS A 337 -4.67 19.37 30.11
CA LYS A 337 -5.93 19.73 29.42
C LYS A 337 -5.54 20.39 28.11
N PHE A 338 -5.52 19.63 27.04
CA PHE A 338 -4.87 20.04 25.79
C PHE A 338 -5.76 20.97 24.95
N LEU A 339 -7.07 20.74 24.88
CA LEU A 339 -7.97 21.42 23.93
C LEU A 339 -8.95 22.38 24.61
N GLU A 340 -8.70 23.68 24.43
CA GLU A 340 -9.64 24.75 24.77
C GLU A 340 -10.74 24.91 23.71
N ALA A 341 -11.88 25.49 24.11
CA ALA A 341 -13.02 25.69 23.20
C ALA A 341 -12.69 26.57 21.98
N ILE A 342 -11.78 27.54 22.13
CA ILE A 342 -11.34 28.42 21.04
C ILE A 342 -10.61 27.61 19.96
N VAL A 343 -9.68 26.74 20.38
CA VAL A 343 -8.91 25.88 19.48
C VAL A 343 -9.82 24.94 18.70
N VAL A 344 -10.86 24.40 19.33
CA VAL A 344 -11.86 23.55 18.64
C VAL A 344 -12.57 24.31 17.50
N GLN A 345 -12.92 25.59 17.72
CA GLN A 345 -13.58 26.40 16.70
C GLN A 345 -12.68 26.69 15.50
N ASP A 346 -11.36 26.74 15.70
CA ASP A 346 -10.39 26.94 14.62
C ASP A 346 -10.12 25.65 13.84
N ILE A 347 -10.13 24.48 14.50
CA ILE A 347 -9.89 23.18 13.86
C ILE A 347 -11.01 22.81 12.88
N LEU A 348 -12.28 23.01 13.26
CA LEU A 348 -13.43 22.52 12.49
C LEU A 348 -13.47 23.03 11.03
N PRO A 349 -13.25 24.34 10.75
CA PRO A 349 -13.13 24.83 9.37
C PRO A 349 -11.97 24.20 8.61
N MET A 350 -10.84 23.96 9.28
CA MET A 350 -9.63 23.40 8.66
C MET A 350 -9.80 21.94 8.26
N LEU A 351 -10.71 21.17 8.87
CA LEU A 351 -11.00 19.78 8.46
C LEU A 351 -11.50 19.66 7.01
N LYS A 352 -11.94 20.77 6.40
CA LYS A 352 -12.36 20.84 5.00
C LYS A 352 -11.19 21.07 4.03
N ASP A 353 -10.03 21.49 4.55
CA ASP A 353 -8.81 21.65 3.77
C ASP A 353 -8.19 20.27 3.46
N THR A 354 -7.68 20.10 2.25
CA THR A 354 -7.12 18.82 1.80
C THR A 354 -5.82 18.46 2.51
N ALA A 355 -4.92 19.43 2.73
CA ALA A 355 -3.64 19.15 3.36
C ALA A 355 -3.81 18.90 4.87
N TYR A 356 -4.65 19.69 5.54
CA TYR A 356 -4.89 19.54 6.96
C TYR A 356 -5.73 18.30 7.29
N SER A 357 -6.74 17.96 6.48
CA SER A 357 -7.52 16.72 6.69
C SER A 357 -6.63 15.48 6.65
N HIS A 358 -5.70 15.39 5.68
CA HIS A 358 -4.73 14.30 5.62
C HIS A 358 -3.76 14.28 6.82
N LEU A 359 -3.34 15.45 7.30
CA LEU A 359 -2.55 15.53 8.53
C LEU A 359 -3.35 15.03 9.74
N MET A 360 -4.62 15.44 9.85
CA MET A 360 -5.51 15.04 10.93
C MET A 360 -5.80 13.53 10.93
N GLU A 361 -5.93 12.91 9.76
CA GLU A 361 -6.01 11.45 9.65
C GLU A 361 -4.81 10.77 10.33
N VAL A 362 -3.59 11.25 10.06
CA VAL A 362 -2.36 10.70 10.67
C VAL A 362 -2.30 11.00 12.17
N ILE A 363 -2.68 12.21 12.60
CA ILE A 363 -2.76 12.55 14.04
C ILE A 363 -3.65 11.54 14.77
N LEU A 364 -4.83 11.24 14.24
CA LEU A 364 -5.77 10.31 14.85
C LEU A 364 -5.27 8.86 14.86
N GLU A 365 -4.52 8.45 13.83
CA GLU A 365 -3.92 7.12 13.74
C GLU A 365 -2.85 6.90 14.82
N VAL A 366 -1.98 7.90 15.06
CA VAL A 366 -0.84 7.79 15.99
C VAL A 366 -1.11 8.32 17.40
N ALA A 367 -2.17 9.09 17.63
CA ALA A 367 -2.44 9.72 18.92
C ALA A 367 -2.47 8.70 20.09
N PRO A 368 -1.77 9.00 21.20
CA PRO A 368 -1.91 8.24 22.45
C PRO A 368 -3.36 8.28 22.95
N GLU A 369 -3.76 7.26 23.71
CA GLU A 369 -5.17 7.03 24.08
C GLU A 369 -5.82 8.25 24.75
N ASN A 370 -5.13 8.88 25.70
CA ASN A 370 -5.64 10.05 26.42
C ASN A 370 -5.93 11.22 25.46
N LEU A 371 -5.00 11.49 24.54
CA LEU A 371 -5.13 12.58 23.59
C LEU A 371 -6.18 12.28 22.52
N TYR A 372 -6.25 11.03 22.04
CA TYR A 372 -7.32 10.58 21.14
C TYR A 372 -8.70 10.78 21.78
N ASN A 373 -8.88 10.40 23.06
CA ASN A 373 -10.13 10.57 23.78
C ASN A 373 -10.51 12.05 23.93
N GLU A 374 -9.54 12.92 24.20
CA GLU A 374 -9.78 14.35 24.29
C GLU A 374 -10.17 14.95 22.93
N ILE A 375 -9.44 14.62 21.86
CA ILE A 375 -9.78 15.03 20.49
C ILE A 375 -11.20 14.56 20.12
N LEU A 376 -11.52 13.29 20.37
CA LEU A 376 -12.84 12.73 20.10
C LEU A 376 -13.94 13.52 20.83
N THR A 377 -13.78 13.72 22.14
CA THR A 377 -14.83 14.31 22.98
C THR A 377 -14.98 15.82 22.80
N LYS A 378 -13.89 16.54 22.46
CA LYS A 378 -13.89 18.00 22.33
C LYS A 378 -14.10 18.49 20.91
N VAL A 379 -13.59 17.78 19.91
CA VAL A 379 -13.63 18.22 18.50
C VAL A 379 -14.74 17.54 17.72
N PHE A 380 -14.88 16.22 17.86
CA PHE A 380 -15.73 15.43 16.95
C PHE A 380 -17.12 15.13 17.51
N LYS A 381 -17.23 14.88 18.82
CA LYS A 381 -18.52 14.59 19.46
C LYS A 381 -19.51 15.71 19.16
N THR A 382 -20.74 15.34 18.80
CA THR A 382 -21.86 16.18 18.33
C THR A 382 -21.78 16.71 16.89
N SER A 383 -20.66 16.51 16.19
CA SER A 383 -20.44 17.01 14.82
C SER A 383 -20.03 15.90 13.83
N LEU A 384 -20.06 14.63 14.23
CA LEU A 384 -19.57 13.52 13.39
C LEU A 384 -20.29 13.45 12.05
N PHE A 385 -21.62 13.59 12.07
CA PHE A 385 -22.42 13.53 10.86
C PHE A 385 -22.19 14.74 9.93
N GLU A 386 -22.06 15.94 10.49
CA GLU A 386 -21.76 17.15 9.72
C GLU A 386 -20.39 17.05 9.03
N ILE A 387 -19.35 16.63 9.76
CA ILE A 387 -17.99 16.46 9.22
C ILE A 387 -17.98 15.37 8.14
N SER A 388 -18.78 14.31 8.32
CA SER A 388 -18.89 13.21 7.34
C SER A 388 -19.48 13.65 5.99
N TYR A 389 -20.24 14.75 5.96
CA TYR A 389 -20.82 15.27 4.73
C TYR A 389 -19.74 15.83 3.78
N ASP A 390 -18.70 16.45 4.37
CA ASP A 390 -17.61 17.06 3.62
C ASP A 390 -16.71 16.03 2.91
N HIS A 391 -16.18 16.43 1.76
CA HIS A 391 -15.32 15.58 0.94
C HIS A 391 -13.97 15.24 1.59
N CYS A 392 -13.38 16.16 2.35
CA CYS A 392 -12.15 15.96 3.11
C CYS A 392 -12.47 15.40 4.50
N GLY A 393 -13.41 16.03 5.21
CA GLY A 393 -13.80 15.67 6.58
C GLY A 393 -14.24 14.20 6.72
N SER A 394 -14.88 13.63 5.69
CA SER A 394 -15.29 12.21 5.71
C SER A 394 -14.11 11.24 5.87
N PHE A 395 -12.91 11.57 5.39
CA PHE A 395 -11.72 10.73 5.56
C PHE A 395 -11.16 10.86 6.98
N VAL A 396 -11.25 12.04 7.58
CA VAL A 396 -10.91 12.27 8.99
C VAL A 396 -11.80 11.42 9.89
N VAL A 397 -13.12 11.38 9.64
CA VAL A 397 -14.04 10.52 10.39
C VAL A 397 -13.72 9.04 10.20
N GLN A 398 -13.33 8.62 8.98
CA GLN A 398 -12.88 7.23 8.74
C GLN A 398 -11.65 6.88 9.57
N ALA A 399 -10.64 7.75 9.61
CA ALA A 399 -9.44 7.57 10.41
C ALA A 399 -9.76 7.55 11.91
N LEU A 400 -10.63 8.46 12.37
CA LEU A 400 -11.13 8.52 13.75
C LEU A 400 -11.76 7.18 14.14
N VAL A 401 -12.76 6.71 13.39
CA VAL A 401 -13.51 5.48 13.68
C VAL A 401 -12.62 4.24 13.60
N SER A 402 -11.75 4.15 12.59
CA SER A 402 -10.81 3.02 12.45
C SER A 402 -9.80 2.94 13.61
N SER A 403 -9.50 4.11 14.18
CA SER A 403 -8.60 4.27 15.33
C SER A 403 -9.30 4.10 16.68
N ALA A 404 -10.55 3.65 16.73
CA ALA A 404 -11.18 3.28 17.99
C ALA A 404 -10.37 2.20 18.74
N ARG A 405 -10.29 2.36 20.06
CA ARG A 405 -9.56 1.52 21.02
C ARG A 405 -10.49 0.79 22.00
N CYS A 406 -11.66 1.35 22.32
CA CYS A 406 -12.59 0.76 23.28
C CYS A 406 -14.05 0.79 22.81
N GLN A 407 -14.89 -0.03 23.45
CA GLN A 407 -16.30 -0.20 23.04
C GLN A 407 -17.14 1.07 23.23
N ASP A 408 -16.84 1.88 24.24
CA ASP A 408 -17.57 3.13 24.51
C ASP A 408 -17.42 4.14 23.37
N GLN A 409 -16.25 4.18 22.72
CA GLN A 409 -16.03 5.03 21.54
C GLN A 409 -16.92 4.59 20.37
N ILE A 410 -17.09 3.27 20.16
CA ILE A 410 -18.02 2.75 19.14
C ILE A 410 -19.46 3.12 19.47
N ALA A 411 -19.85 3.08 20.75
CA ALA A 411 -21.17 3.53 21.17
C ALA A 411 -21.41 5.02 20.84
N LEU A 412 -20.43 5.89 21.09
CA LEU A 412 -20.49 7.31 20.71
C LEU A 412 -20.63 7.50 19.19
N PHE A 413 -19.83 6.79 18.39
CA PHE A 413 -19.98 6.84 16.93
C PHE A 413 -21.35 6.36 16.46
N TRP A 414 -21.87 5.32 17.12
CA TRP A 414 -23.17 4.74 16.80
C TRP A 414 -24.33 5.71 17.05
N GLU A 415 -24.28 6.48 18.15
CA GLU A 415 -25.32 7.45 18.51
C GLU A 415 -25.56 8.50 17.40
N GLU A 416 -24.48 8.99 16.78
CA GLU A 416 -24.57 10.03 15.74
C GLU A 416 -24.68 9.46 14.32
N LEU A 417 -23.95 8.38 14.00
CA LEU A 417 -23.83 7.87 12.62
C LEU A 417 -24.76 6.70 12.31
N GLY A 418 -25.17 5.91 13.31
CA GLY A 418 -25.86 4.63 13.10
C GLY A 418 -27.19 4.77 12.36
N SER A 419 -27.97 5.80 12.68
CA SER A 419 -29.25 6.10 12.01
C SER A 419 -29.08 6.74 10.62
N LYS A 420 -27.86 7.15 10.27
CA LYS A 420 -27.55 7.95 9.09
C LYS A 420 -26.94 7.16 7.94
N PHE A 421 -26.89 5.83 8.01
CA PHE A 421 -26.27 4.99 6.98
C PHE A 421 -26.86 5.23 5.59
N LYS A 422 -28.19 5.29 5.46
CA LYS A 422 -28.86 5.54 4.18
C LYS A 422 -28.45 6.89 3.57
N GLU A 423 -28.35 7.91 4.42
CA GLU A 423 -27.95 9.26 4.01
C GLU A 423 -26.49 9.27 3.55
N LEU A 424 -25.57 8.72 4.36
CA LEU A 424 -24.14 8.61 4.05
C LEU A 424 -23.87 7.83 2.75
N LEU A 425 -24.56 6.71 2.54
CA LEU A 425 -24.43 5.94 1.29
C LEU A 425 -24.98 6.73 0.09
N GLY A 426 -26.10 7.43 0.25
CA GLY A 426 -26.71 8.24 -0.80
C GLY A 426 -25.87 9.43 -1.25
N ILE A 427 -25.10 10.05 -0.36
CA ILE A 427 -24.15 11.13 -0.70
C ILE A 427 -22.75 10.62 -1.09
N GLY A 428 -22.55 9.30 -1.24
CA GLY A 428 -21.28 8.71 -1.66
C GLY A 428 -20.23 8.58 -0.55
N ARG A 429 -20.59 8.77 0.73
CA ARG A 429 -19.70 8.66 1.90
C ARG A 429 -19.67 7.25 2.48
N SER A 430 -19.61 6.25 1.60
CA SER A 430 -19.61 4.83 1.95
C SER A 430 -18.41 4.42 2.80
N GLY A 431 -17.28 5.11 2.71
CA GLY A 431 -16.09 4.85 3.54
C GLY A 431 -16.35 4.97 5.05
N VAL A 432 -17.18 5.93 5.47
CA VAL A 432 -17.55 6.13 6.88
C VAL A 432 -18.32 4.90 7.42
N VAL A 433 -19.30 4.43 6.64
CA VAL A 433 -20.08 3.22 6.97
C VAL A 433 -19.18 1.99 7.01
N ALA A 434 -18.27 1.84 6.04
CA ALA A 434 -17.32 0.73 6.00
C ALA A 434 -16.38 0.72 7.22
N SER A 435 -15.90 1.90 7.64
CA SER A 435 -15.02 2.06 8.80
C SER A 435 -15.75 1.71 10.09
N LEU A 436 -17.01 2.13 10.25
CA LEU A 436 -17.80 1.79 11.45
C LEU A 436 -18.12 0.28 11.53
N LEU A 437 -18.41 -0.36 10.40
CA LEU A 437 -18.52 -1.83 10.34
C LEU A 437 -17.19 -2.49 10.75
N ALA A 438 -16.08 -2.07 10.17
CA ALA A 438 -14.79 -2.67 10.49
C ALA A 438 -14.39 -2.45 11.97
N ALA A 439 -14.67 -1.28 12.54
CA ALA A 439 -14.37 -0.96 13.94
C ALA A 439 -15.28 -1.73 14.92
N SER A 440 -16.57 -1.85 14.59
CA SER A 440 -17.53 -2.69 15.31
C SER A 440 -17.07 -4.16 15.36
N GLN A 441 -16.55 -4.67 14.24
CA GLN A 441 -15.95 -6.00 14.18
C GLN A 441 -14.73 -6.14 15.10
N LYS A 442 -13.80 -5.17 15.04
CA LYS A 442 -12.52 -5.18 15.75
C LYS A 442 -12.70 -5.21 17.26
N LEU A 443 -13.71 -4.49 17.77
CA LEU A 443 -13.96 -4.33 19.20
C LEU A 443 -15.13 -5.17 19.73
N HIS A 444 -15.69 -6.03 18.87
CA HIS A 444 -16.79 -6.94 19.20
C HIS A 444 -17.97 -6.24 19.87
N THR A 445 -18.41 -5.12 19.29
CA THR A 445 -19.53 -4.34 19.81
C THR A 445 -20.39 -3.78 18.69
N HIS A 446 -21.70 -3.68 18.93
CA HIS A 446 -22.70 -3.13 18.00
C HIS A 446 -22.84 -3.88 16.65
N GLU A 447 -22.25 -5.07 16.48
CA GLU A 447 -22.25 -5.79 15.20
C GLU A 447 -23.66 -6.01 14.64
N ASN A 448 -24.58 -6.49 15.48
CA ASN A 448 -25.97 -6.70 15.10
C ASN A 448 -26.65 -5.40 14.63
N LYS A 449 -26.45 -4.32 15.39
CA LYS A 449 -27.04 -3.02 15.08
C LYS A 449 -26.48 -2.48 13.75
N CYS A 450 -25.17 -2.58 13.52
CA CYS A 450 -24.55 -2.17 12.26
C CYS A 450 -25.06 -2.98 11.06
N CYS A 451 -25.20 -4.30 11.21
CA CYS A 451 -25.79 -5.16 10.17
C CYS A 451 -27.23 -4.76 9.84
N GLN A 452 -28.05 -4.50 10.86
CA GLN A 452 -29.44 -4.07 10.67
C GLN A 452 -29.54 -2.71 10.00
N ALA A 453 -28.72 -1.73 10.40
CA ALA A 453 -28.70 -0.41 9.78
C ALA A 453 -28.22 -0.47 8.32
N LEU A 454 -27.19 -1.26 8.02
CA LEU A 454 -26.72 -1.45 6.65
C LEU A 454 -27.80 -2.10 5.77
N ALA A 455 -28.45 -3.15 6.27
CA ALA A 455 -29.56 -3.78 5.55
C ALA A 455 -30.67 -2.74 5.31
N SER A 456 -31.16 -2.07 6.35
CA SER A 456 -32.23 -1.07 6.27
C SER A 456 -31.90 0.13 5.37
N ALA A 457 -30.61 0.40 5.13
CA ALA A 457 -30.18 1.48 4.25
C ALA A 457 -30.40 1.17 2.76
N VAL A 458 -30.35 -0.10 2.37
CA VAL A 458 -30.52 -0.57 0.98
C VAL A 458 -31.81 -1.37 0.75
N TYR A 459 -32.56 -1.62 1.81
CA TYR A 459 -33.73 -2.49 1.83
C TYR A 459 -34.88 -1.84 2.60
N SER A 460 -36.06 -1.86 1.98
CA SER A 460 -37.32 -1.48 2.62
C SER A 460 -38.03 -2.74 3.09
N GLY A 461 -38.62 -2.76 4.30
CA GLY A 461 -39.27 -3.94 4.90
C GLY A 461 -40.38 -4.62 4.07
N SER A 462 -40.83 -3.99 2.98
CA SER A 462 -41.80 -4.52 2.02
C SER A 462 -41.18 -5.38 0.91
N GLU A 463 -39.86 -5.36 0.76
CA GLU A 463 -39.15 -6.02 -0.34
C GLU A 463 -38.68 -7.43 0.09
N PRO A 464 -38.29 -8.32 -0.84
CA PRO A 464 -37.63 -9.57 -0.46
C PRO A 464 -36.18 -9.28 -0.03
N PRO A 465 -35.65 -9.94 1.02
CA PRO A 465 -34.24 -9.80 1.42
C PRO A 465 -33.23 -10.15 0.32
N SER A 466 -33.68 -10.81 -0.76
CA SER A 466 -32.86 -11.16 -1.92
C SER A 466 -32.15 -9.98 -2.57
N CYS A 467 -32.66 -8.76 -2.45
CA CYS A 467 -32.09 -7.56 -3.09
C CYS A 467 -30.90 -6.92 -2.33
N ILE A 468 -30.66 -7.28 -1.06
CA ILE A 468 -29.66 -6.60 -0.20
C ILE A 468 -28.24 -6.68 -0.79
N VAL A 469 -27.75 -7.89 -1.08
CA VAL A 469 -26.40 -8.11 -1.61
C VAL A 469 -26.24 -7.50 -3.00
N PRO A 470 -27.14 -7.72 -3.98
CA PRO A 470 -27.10 -7.02 -5.27
C PRO A 470 -26.94 -5.50 -5.13
N ARG A 471 -27.76 -4.85 -4.31
CA ARG A 471 -27.74 -3.40 -4.14
C ARG A 471 -26.45 -2.90 -3.49
N ILE A 472 -25.81 -3.68 -2.62
CA ILE A 472 -24.51 -3.31 -2.04
C ILE A 472 -23.37 -3.56 -3.03
N LEU A 473 -23.44 -4.62 -3.84
CA LEU A 473 -22.46 -4.88 -4.90
C LEU A 473 -22.46 -3.75 -5.94
N PHE A 474 -23.63 -3.19 -6.25
CA PHE A 474 -23.81 -2.07 -7.19
C PHE A 474 -24.28 -0.80 -6.46
N LEU A 475 -23.61 -0.47 -5.34
CA LEU A 475 -24.03 0.61 -4.44
C LEU A 475 -24.25 1.95 -5.15
N GLU A 476 -23.28 2.38 -5.96
CA GLU A 476 -23.34 3.66 -6.66
C GLU A 476 -24.50 3.71 -7.65
N SER A 477 -24.65 2.67 -8.47
CA SER A 477 -25.78 2.53 -9.39
C SER A 477 -27.12 2.59 -8.65
N TYR A 478 -27.30 1.79 -7.60
CA TYR A 478 -28.54 1.74 -6.84
C TYR A 478 -28.93 3.10 -6.24
N PHE A 479 -27.97 3.81 -5.64
CA PHE A 479 -28.25 5.12 -5.04
C PHE A 479 -28.44 6.23 -6.08
N SER A 480 -27.79 6.14 -7.24
CA SER A 480 -27.96 7.06 -8.37
C SER A 480 -29.28 6.85 -9.14
N CYS A 481 -29.92 5.69 -8.98
CA CYS A 481 -31.19 5.39 -9.62
C CYS A 481 -32.35 6.22 -9.04
N GLU A 482 -33.09 6.90 -9.93
CA GLU A 482 -34.28 7.69 -9.59
C GLU A 482 -35.38 6.79 -9.03
N ASP A 483 -35.68 5.69 -9.73
CA ASP A 483 -36.68 4.72 -9.32
C ASP A 483 -36.05 3.46 -8.71
N LYS A 484 -35.82 3.52 -7.40
CA LYS A 484 -35.23 2.42 -6.61
C LYS A 484 -36.08 1.15 -6.61
N SER A 485 -37.37 1.24 -6.89
CA SER A 485 -38.28 0.09 -6.92
C SER A 485 -38.11 -0.75 -8.19
N ASN A 486 -37.70 -0.11 -9.29
CA ASN A 486 -37.44 -0.75 -10.58
C ASN A 486 -35.95 -0.97 -10.87
N TRP A 487 -35.06 -0.70 -9.89
CA TRP A 487 -33.64 -0.98 -10.04
C TRP A 487 -33.41 -2.47 -10.25
N SER A 488 -32.60 -2.80 -11.26
CA SER A 488 -32.29 -4.18 -11.64
C SER A 488 -30.78 -4.38 -11.78
N TRP A 489 -30.38 -5.64 -11.87
CA TRP A 489 -28.97 -6.03 -11.97
C TRP A 489 -28.34 -5.50 -13.27
N GLU A 490 -27.23 -4.76 -13.15
CA GLU A 490 -26.50 -4.18 -14.27
C GLU A 490 -25.43 -5.14 -14.79
N MET A 491 -25.84 -6.03 -15.70
CA MET A 491 -24.95 -7.02 -16.31
C MET A 491 -23.74 -6.37 -17.00
N GLY A 492 -22.54 -6.78 -16.62
CA GLY A 492 -21.27 -6.36 -17.22
C GLY A 492 -20.62 -5.16 -16.55
N ASP A 493 -21.27 -4.53 -15.57
CA ASP A 493 -20.73 -3.39 -14.85
C ASP A 493 -19.82 -3.80 -13.69
N LYS A 494 -18.85 -2.94 -13.38
CA LYS A 494 -17.88 -3.21 -12.32
C LYS A 494 -18.54 -3.03 -10.95
N MET A 495 -18.34 -4.00 -10.06
CA MET A 495 -18.88 -3.93 -8.70
C MET A 495 -18.19 -2.83 -7.87
N HIS A 496 -18.97 -2.18 -7.01
CA HIS A 496 -18.52 -1.09 -6.16
C HIS A 496 -17.54 -1.59 -5.09
N VAL A 497 -16.33 -1.02 -5.08
CA VAL A 497 -15.21 -1.50 -4.25
C VAL A 497 -15.55 -1.47 -2.76
N LEU A 498 -16.05 -0.34 -2.24
CA LEU A 498 -16.41 -0.23 -0.83
C LEU A 498 -17.64 -1.07 -0.47
N GLY A 499 -18.55 -1.29 -1.42
CA GLY A 499 -19.68 -2.20 -1.24
C GLY A 499 -19.22 -3.65 -1.06
N CYS A 500 -18.29 -4.09 -1.90
CA CYS A 500 -17.65 -5.39 -1.76
C CYS A 500 -16.88 -5.52 -0.43
N LEU A 501 -16.20 -4.46 0.02
CA LEU A 501 -15.47 -4.47 1.30
C LEU A 501 -16.43 -4.51 2.50
N MET A 502 -17.54 -3.77 2.47
CA MET A 502 -18.59 -3.87 3.48
C MET A 502 -19.13 -5.29 3.59
N LEU A 503 -19.45 -5.94 2.47
CA LEU A 503 -19.93 -7.32 2.46
C LEU A 503 -18.88 -8.29 3.01
N GLN A 504 -17.61 -8.12 2.64
CA GLN A 504 -16.52 -8.92 3.22
C GLN A 504 -16.43 -8.77 4.73
N THR A 505 -16.58 -7.56 5.28
CA THR A 505 -16.62 -7.30 6.73
C THR A 505 -17.83 -7.95 7.37
N VAL A 506 -19.03 -7.75 6.81
CA VAL A 506 -20.27 -8.33 7.31
C VAL A 506 -20.18 -9.86 7.37
N PHE A 507 -19.66 -10.53 6.35
CA PHE A 507 -19.52 -11.99 6.38
C PHE A 507 -18.53 -12.53 7.43
N ARG A 508 -17.77 -11.67 8.11
CA ARG A 508 -16.92 -12.05 9.25
C ARG A 508 -17.62 -11.89 10.60
N TYR A 509 -18.84 -11.35 10.65
CA TYR A 509 -19.62 -11.22 11.87
C TYR A 509 -20.22 -12.56 12.32
N PRO A 510 -20.66 -12.67 13.59
CA PRO A 510 -21.44 -13.82 14.05
C PRO A 510 -22.65 -14.12 13.16
N SER A 511 -22.92 -15.41 12.97
CA SER A 511 -23.88 -15.91 11.97
C SER A 511 -25.30 -15.39 12.21
N GLU A 512 -25.68 -15.20 13.47
CA GLU A 512 -26.97 -14.72 13.94
C GLU A 512 -27.31 -13.31 13.42
N PHE A 513 -26.29 -12.47 13.18
CA PHE A 513 -26.49 -11.07 12.77
C PHE A 513 -26.59 -10.89 11.26
N ILE A 514 -26.13 -11.89 10.49
CA ILE A 514 -25.93 -11.76 9.03
C ILE A 514 -26.96 -12.51 8.20
N GLN A 515 -28.01 -13.04 8.81
CA GLN A 515 -29.03 -13.85 8.12
C GLN A 515 -29.67 -13.17 6.89
N PRO A 516 -29.96 -11.85 6.88
CA PRO A 516 -30.46 -11.18 5.68
C PRO A 516 -29.46 -11.24 4.51
N PHE A 517 -28.17 -11.05 4.77
CA PHE A 517 -27.11 -11.10 3.77
C PHE A 517 -26.87 -12.52 3.26
N VAL A 518 -26.89 -13.52 4.15
CA VAL A 518 -26.78 -14.93 3.79
C VAL A 518 -27.97 -15.38 2.93
N THR A 519 -29.18 -14.94 3.28
CA THR A 519 -30.38 -15.21 2.48
C THR A 519 -30.24 -14.57 1.10
N SER A 520 -29.78 -13.32 1.05
CA SER A 520 -29.61 -12.58 -0.20
C SER A 520 -28.58 -13.23 -1.14
N ILE A 521 -27.34 -13.44 -0.67
CA ILE A 521 -26.28 -14.02 -1.52
C ILE A 521 -26.63 -15.42 -2.01
N THR A 522 -27.30 -16.25 -1.18
CA THR A 522 -27.68 -17.60 -1.58
C THR A 522 -28.89 -17.65 -2.51
N SER A 523 -29.64 -16.55 -2.63
CA SER A 523 -30.79 -16.40 -3.54
C SER A 523 -30.41 -15.91 -4.93
N LEU A 524 -29.18 -15.40 -5.13
CA LEU A 524 -28.66 -14.97 -6.43
C LEU A 524 -28.79 -16.06 -7.51
N GLU A 525 -29.23 -15.71 -8.70
CA GLU A 525 -29.30 -16.63 -9.85
C GLU A 525 -27.91 -17.07 -10.31
N ALA A 526 -27.83 -18.18 -11.07
CA ALA A 526 -26.54 -18.76 -11.44
C ALA A 526 -25.66 -17.79 -12.25
N ASP A 527 -26.26 -17.05 -13.18
CA ASP A 527 -25.56 -16.06 -14.01
C ASP A 527 -25.00 -14.90 -13.16
N HIS A 528 -25.78 -14.40 -12.20
CA HIS A 528 -25.31 -13.37 -11.25
C HIS A 528 -24.17 -13.89 -10.36
N VAL A 529 -24.24 -15.14 -9.87
CA VAL A 529 -23.16 -15.73 -9.04
C VAL A 529 -21.87 -15.88 -9.86
N LEU A 530 -22.00 -16.26 -11.14
CA LEU A 530 -20.87 -16.34 -12.06
C LEU A 530 -20.22 -14.97 -12.28
N GLU A 531 -21.02 -13.93 -12.48
CA GLU A 531 -20.53 -12.56 -12.65
C GLU A 531 -19.81 -12.04 -11.39
N VAL A 532 -20.39 -12.26 -10.21
CA VAL A 532 -19.73 -11.97 -8.93
C VAL A 532 -18.40 -12.70 -8.82
N ALA A 533 -18.31 -13.96 -9.24
CA ALA A 533 -17.07 -14.72 -9.19
C ALA A 533 -16.00 -14.23 -10.18
N LYS A 534 -16.40 -13.61 -11.30
CA LYS A 534 -15.50 -13.00 -12.31
C LYS A 534 -14.97 -11.64 -11.87
N ASP A 535 -15.76 -10.86 -11.13
CA ASP A 535 -15.33 -9.56 -10.60
C ASP A 535 -14.25 -9.70 -9.51
N ALA A 536 -13.29 -8.76 -9.51
CA ALA A 536 -12.16 -8.80 -8.56
C ALA A 536 -12.57 -8.52 -7.11
N GLY A 537 -13.59 -7.68 -6.88
CA GLY A 537 -14.18 -7.41 -5.57
C GLY A 537 -15.26 -8.43 -5.21
N GLY A 538 -16.14 -8.76 -6.15
CA GLY A 538 -17.19 -9.77 -6.01
C GLY A 538 -16.64 -11.15 -5.65
N GLY A 539 -15.53 -11.57 -6.27
CA GLY A 539 -14.85 -12.81 -5.92
C GLY A 539 -14.48 -12.85 -4.44
N ARG A 540 -13.96 -11.75 -3.89
CA ARG A 540 -13.64 -11.62 -2.45
C ARG A 540 -14.87 -11.68 -1.56
N VAL A 541 -16.02 -11.18 -2.01
CA VAL A 541 -17.29 -11.35 -1.29
C VAL A 541 -17.69 -12.82 -1.19
N ILE A 542 -17.55 -13.58 -2.29
CA ILE A 542 -17.78 -15.04 -2.27
C ILE A 542 -16.79 -15.73 -1.31
N GLU A 543 -15.49 -15.39 -1.39
CA GLU A 543 -14.47 -15.94 -0.50
C GLU A 543 -14.79 -15.69 0.99
N ALA A 544 -15.24 -14.47 1.32
CA ALA A 544 -15.63 -14.09 2.67
C ALA A 544 -16.87 -14.87 3.14
N PHE A 545 -17.90 -14.98 2.29
CA PHE A 545 -19.07 -15.80 2.60
C PHE A 545 -18.72 -17.28 2.83
N LEU A 546 -17.85 -17.87 2.00
CA LEU A 546 -17.41 -19.26 2.16
C LEU A 546 -16.59 -19.47 3.43
N SER A 547 -15.91 -18.42 3.91
CA SER A 547 -15.13 -18.43 5.15
C SER A 547 -15.96 -18.06 6.40
N SER A 548 -17.19 -17.58 6.23
CA SER A 548 -18.10 -17.18 7.32
C SER A 548 -18.61 -18.36 8.17
N ASN A 549 -19.31 -18.06 9.26
CA ASN A 549 -20.02 -19.05 10.08
C ASN A 549 -21.37 -19.50 9.50
N ALA A 550 -21.67 -19.19 8.23
CA ALA A 550 -22.87 -19.69 7.55
C ALA A 550 -22.88 -21.22 7.47
N SER A 551 -24.07 -21.83 7.46
CA SER A 551 -24.21 -23.29 7.44
C SER A 551 -23.61 -23.90 6.16
N VAL A 552 -23.12 -25.14 6.27
CA VAL A 552 -22.61 -25.91 5.12
C VAL A 552 -23.66 -26.03 4.00
N LYS A 553 -24.95 -26.11 4.37
CA LYS A 553 -26.07 -26.16 3.42
C LYS A 553 -26.20 -24.86 2.62
N GLN A 554 -26.08 -23.70 3.28
CA GLN A 554 -26.12 -22.39 2.63
C GLN A 554 -24.90 -22.19 1.71
N LYS A 555 -23.70 -22.53 2.19
CA LYS A 555 -22.48 -22.47 1.36
C LYS A 555 -22.60 -23.35 0.11
N ARG A 556 -23.08 -24.59 0.27
CA ARG A 556 -23.32 -25.52 -0.85
C ARG A 556 -24.35 -24.97 -1.85
N ARG A 557 -25.41 -24.29 -1.40
CA ARG A 557 -26.43 -23.70 -2.27
C ARG A 557 -25.83 -22.69 -3.25
N LEU A 558 -24.89 -21.87 -2.81
CA LEU A 558 -24.17 -20.94 -3.68
C LEU A 558 -23.22 -21.69 -4.62
N LEU A 559 -22.39 -22.58 -4.06
CA LEU A 559 -21.34 -23.27 -4.81
C LEU A 559 -21.85 -24.12 -5.98
N VAL A 560 -23.01 -24.78 -5.82
CA VAL A 560 -23.59 -25.60 -6.89
C VAL A 560 -23.95 -24.76 -8.14
N LYS A 561 -24.21 -23.45 -7.98
CA LYS A 561 -24.52 -22.54 -9.08
C LYS A 561 -23.32 -22.21 -9.96
N LEU A 562 -22.10 -22.47 -9.49
CA LEU A 562 -20.85 -22.27 -10.24
C LEU A 562 -20.39 -23.53 -11.01
N ARG A 563 -21.11 -24.64 -10.89
CA ARG A 563 -20.79 -25.86 -11.66
C ARG A 563 -20.87 -25.58 -13.16
N GLY A 564 -19.91 -26.10 -13.91
CA GLY A 564 -19.74 -25.85 -15.34
C GLY A 564 -18.92 -24.60 -15.67
N HIS A 565 -18.55 -23.78 -14.67
CA HIS A 565 -17.81 -22.53 -14.86
C HIS A 565 -16.46 -22.48 -14.14
N PHE A 566 -16.07 -23.50 -13.37
CA PHE A 566 -14.80 -23.49 -12.65
C PHE A 566 -13.60 -23.51 -13.59
N GLY A 567 -13.73 -24.16 -14.76
CA GLY A 567 -12.73 -24.11 -15.82
C GLY A 567 -12.48 -22.68 -16.30
N GLU A 568 -13.53 -21.96 -16.69
CA GLU A 568 -13.44 -20.55 -17.12
C GLU A 568 -12.88 -19.64 -16.01
N LEU A 569 -13.40 -19.77 -14.78
CA LEU A 569 -12.96 -18.96 -13.62
C LEU A 569 -11.48 -19.19 -13.28
N SER A 570 -10.96 -20.41 -13.44
CA SER A 570 -9.57 -20.71 -13.12
C SER A 570 -8.55 -19.98 -14.01
N LEU A 571 -8.95 -19.64 -15.24
CA LEU A 571 -8.12 -18.92 -16.21
C LEU A 571 -7.98 -17.43 -15.85
N HIS A 572 -8.94 -16.88 -15.11
CA HIS A 572 -8.91 -15.49 -14.68
C HIS A 572 -8.03 -15.30 -13.43
N PRO A 573 -7.10 -14.32 -13.40
CA PRO A 573 -6.15 -14.16 -12.28
C PRO A 573 -6.84 -13.99 -10.91
N SER A 574 -7.84 -13.12 -10.82
CA SER A 574 -8.55 -12.84 -9.55
C SER A 574 -9.43 -14.01 -9.11
N SER A 575 -10.07 -14.68 -10.07
CA SER A 575 -11.08 -15.71 -9.79
C SER A 575 -10.46 -17.08 -9.48
N SER A 576 -9.18 -17.28 -9.82
CA SER A 576 -8.44 -18.49 -9.43
C SER A 576 -8.39 -18.72 -7.92
N PHE A 577 -8.30 -17.64 -7.13
CA PHE A 577 -8.39 -17.68 -5.66
C PHE A 577 -9.80 -18.08 -5.21
N THR A 578 -10.84 -17.55 -5.86
CA THR A 578 -12.23 -17.95 -5.64
C THR A 578 -12.42 -19.46 -5.89
N VAL A 579 -11.88 -19.99 -7.01
CA VAL A 579 -11.96 -21.45 -7.33
C VAL A 579 -11.30 -22.29 -6.23
N GLU A 580 -10.14 -21.88 -5.75
CA GLU A 580 -9.44 -22.56 -4.66
C GLU A 580 -10.27 -22.56 -3.36
N LYS A 581 -10.89 -21.43 -3.02
CA LYS A 581 -11.76 -21.30 -1.85
C LYS A 581 -13.05 -22.11 -2.00
N CYS A 582 -13.64 -22.12 -3.20
CA CYS A 582 -14.76 -22.99 -3.55
C CYS A 582 -14.40 -24.46 -3.33
N PHE A 583 -13.24 -24.90 -3.82
CA PHE A 583 -12.75 -26.27 -3.62
C PHE A 583 -12.61 -26.62 -2.14
N THR A 584 -12.03 -25.72 -1.35
CA THR A 584 -11.83 -25.92 0.10
C THR A 584 -13.16 -26.04 0.85
N ALA A 585 -14.16 -25.22 0.50
CA ALA A 585 -15.48 -25.22 1.12
C ALA A 585 -16.43 -26.33 0.60
N SER A 586 -16.01 -27.10 -0.40
CA SER A 586 -16.84 -28.10 -1.10
C SER A 586 -16.86 -29.47 -0.40
N ASN A 587 -17.94 -30.23 -0.66
CA ASN A 587 -18.00 -31.66 -0.35
C ASN A 587 -17.27 -32.49 -1.42
N ALA A 588 -17.13 -33.80 -1.19
CA ALA A 588 -16.39 -34.69 -2.11
C ALA A 588 -16.92 -34.63 -3.56
N SER A 589 -18.24 -34.75 -3.76
CA SER A 589 -18.86 -34.69 -5.10
C SER A 589 -18.56 -33.38 -5.84
N LEU A 590 -18.59 -32.23 -5.15
CA LEU A 590 -18.29 -30.96 -5.81
C LEU A 590 -16.79 -30.75 -6.02
N LYS A 591 -15.93 -31.25 -5.12
CA LYS A 591 -14.48 -31.26 -5.34
C LYS A 591 -14.11 -32.05 -6.60
N GLU A 592 -14.74 -33.20 -6.83
CA GLU A 592 -14.55 -33.99 -8.05
C GLU A 592 -15.01 -33.24 -9.30
N ALA A 593 -16.17 -32.57 -9.24
CA ALA A 593 -16.64 -31.73 -10.35
C ALA A 593 -15.66 -30.60 -10.68
N ILE A 594 -15.17 -29.87 -9.67
CA ILE A 594 -14.16 -28.81 -9.85
C ILE A 594 -12.88 -29.40 -10.47
N ALA A 595 -12.37 -30.52 -9.94
CA ALA A 595 -11.16 -31.15 -10.46
C ALA A 595 -11.32 -31.60 -11.92
N SER A 596 -12.50 -32.11 -12.30
CA SER A 596 -12.84 -32.49 -13.67
C SER A 596 -12.83 -31.27 -14.61
N GLU A 597 -13.50 -30.17 -14.24
CA GLU A 597 -13.55 -28.96 -15.07
C GLU A 597 -12.17 -28.31 -15.24
N LEU A 598 -11.32 -28.37 -14.21
CA LEU A 598 -9.94 -27.87 -14.29
C LEU A 598 -9.05 -28.77 -15.16
N LEU A 599 -9.35 -30.07 -15.22
CA LEU A 599 -8.65 -31.01 -16.09
C LEU A 599 -8.93 -30.71 -17.57
N ASP A 600 -10.16 -30.35 -17.91
CA ASP A 600 -10.57 -29.99 -19.28
C ASP A 600 -9.79 -28.78 -19.81
N VAL A 601 -9.47 -27.81 -18.94
CA VAL A 601 -8.71 -26.60 -19.29
C VAL A 601 -7.23 -26.65 -18.90
N ARG A 602 -6.72 -27.81 -18.45
CA ARG A 602 -5.36 -27.97 -17.87
C ARG A 602 -4.26 -27.36 -18.74
N THR A 603 -4.32 -27.58 -20.05
CA THR A 603 -3.30 -27.09 -20.99
C THR A 603 -3.27 -25.57 -21.07
N ALA A 604 -4.43 -24.92 -21.12
CA ALA A 604 -4.55 -23.47 -21.09
C ALA A 604 -4.17 -22.90 -19.72
N LEU A 605 -4.64 -23.53 -18.63
CA LEU A 605 -4.37 -23.13 -17.26
C LEU A 605 -2.87 -23.19 -16.94
N SER A 606 -2.14 -24.22 -17.38
CA SER A 606 -0.70 -24.34 -17.15
C SER A 606 0.13 -23.17 -17.72
N LYS A 607 -0.40 -22.46 -18.72
CA LYS A 607 0.25 -21.31 -19.37
C LYS A 607 -0.02 -19.98 -18.67
N THR A 608 -0.94 -19.94 -17.69
CA THR A 608 -1.21 -18.73 -16.91
C THR A 608 -0.25 -18.60 -15.74
N LYS A 609 -0.14 -17.40 -15.15
CA LYS A 609 0.76 -17.16 -14.00
C LYS A 609 0.34 -17.96 -12.76
N GLN A 610 -0.97 -18.06 -12.53
CA GLN A 610 -1.56 -18.70 -11.35
C GLN A 610 -1.79 -20.21 -11.52
N GLY A 611 -1.95 -20.68 -12.76
CA GLY A 611 -2.38 -22.04 -13.05
C GLY A 611 -1.47 -23.15 -12.52
N PRO A 612 -0.13 -23.06 -12.66
CA PRO A 612 0.77 -24.06 -12.07
C PRO A 612 0.60 -24.23 -10.56
N HIS A 613 0.34 -23.14 -9.83
CA HIS A 613 0.05 -23.19 -8.39
C HIS A 613 -1.29 -23.89 -8.12
N LEU A 614 -2.35 -23.48 -8.83
CA LEU A 614 -3.70 -24.01 -8.63
C LEU A 614 -3.78 -25.51 -8.96
N LEU A 615 -3.20 -25.94 -10.10
CA LEU A 615 -3.14 -27.34 -10.52
C LEU A 615 -2.43 -28.22 -9.49
N ARG A 616 -1.31 -27.74 -8.93
CA ARG A 616 -0.56 -28.43 -7.88
C ARG A 616 -1.34 -28.50 -6.57
N LYS A 617 -1.99 -27.41 -6.17
CA LYS A 617 -2.71 -27.31 -4.89
C LYS A 617 -3.94 -28.19 -4.82
N LEU A 618 -4.68 -28.28 -5.93
CA LEU A 618 -5.86 -29.15 -6.05
C LEU A 618 -5.50 -30.59 -6.45
N ASP A 619 -4.25 -30.85 -6.80
CA ASP A 619 -3.74 -32.15 -7.27
C ASP A 619 -4.55 -32.67 -8.47
N VAL A 620 -4.73 -31.82 -9.49
CA VAL A 620 -5.52 -32.14 -10.70
C VAL A 620 -4.89 -33.28 -11.49
N ASP A 621 -3.55 -33.36 -11.50
CA ASP A 621 -2.81 -34.45 -12.16
C ASP A 621 -2.97 -35.77 -11.41
N GLY A 622 -2.99 -35.73 -10.07
CA GLY A 622 -3.32 -36.89 -9.23
C GLY A 622 -4.75 -37.36 -9.42
N PHE A 623 -5.70 -36.43 -9.59
CA PHE A 623 -7.10 -36.75 -9.92
C PHE A 623 -7.22 -37.47 -11.27
N ALA A 624 -6.51 -37.00 -12.30
CA ALA A 624 -6.53 -37.61 -13.64
C ALA A 624 -5.92 -39.01 -13.69
N THR A 625 -4.83 -39.25 -12.95
CA THR A 625 -4.08 -40.51 -13.00
C THR A 625 -4.58 -41.55 -12.00
N ARG A 626 -4.98 -41.12 -10.80
CA ARG A 626 -5.31 -42.00 -9.65
C ARG A 626 -6.49 -41.42 -8.87
N PRO A 627 -7.71 -41.43 -9.45
CA PRO A 627 -8.88 -40.79 -8.86
C PRO A 627 -9.21 -41.34 -7.46
N ASP A 628 -9.11 -42.64 -7.23
CA ASP A 628 -9.45 -43.24 -5.93
C ASP A 628 -8.46 -42.82 -4.82
N GLN A 629 -7.17 -42.79 -5.12
CA GLN A 629 -6.14 -42.30 -4.19
C GLN A 629 -6.30 -40.80 -3.93
N TRP A 630 -6.73 -40.04 -4.93
CA TRP A 630 -7.06 -38.63 -4.75
C TRP A 630 -8.27 -38.45 -3.82
N ARG A 631 -9.36 -39.22 -4.01
CA ARG A 631 -10.56 -39.19 -3.15
C ARG A 631 -10.22 -39.51 -1.69
N LEU A 632 -9.42 -40.55 -1.47
CA LEU A 632 -8.94 -40.92 -0.13
C LEU A 632 -8.17 -39.77 0.51
N ARG A 633 -7.22 -39.16 -0.20
CA ARG A 633 -6.45 -38.01 0.30
C ARG A 633 -7.32 -36.80 0.61
N GLN A 634 -8.34 -36.50 -0.20
CA GLN A 634 -9.28 -35.41 0.08
C GLN A 634 -10.13 -35.67 1.33
N THR A 635 -10.50 -36.93 1.57
CA THR A 635 -11.28 -37.35 2.74
C THR A 635 -10.42 -37.32 4.01
N SER A 636 -9.21 -37.86 3.96
CA SER A 636 -8.25 -37.83 5.09
C SER A 636 -7.89 -36.40 5.51
N LYS A 637 -7.67 -35.48 4.55
CA LYS A 637 -7.44 -34.06 4.85
C LYS A 637 -8.60 -33.44 5.64
N ARG A 638 -9.84 -33.84 5.33
CA ARG A 638 -11.03 -33.34 6.02
C ARG A 638 -11.16 -33.91 7.42
N SER A 639 -10.92 -35.20 7.60
CA SER A 639 -10.94 -35.85 8.93
C SER A 639 -9.86 -35.27 9.83
N ALA A 640 -8.62 -35.17 9.35
CA ALA A 640 -7.51 -34.60 10.11
C ALA A 640 -7.76 -33.13 10.50
N TYR A 641 -8.32 -32.32 9.60
CA TYR A 641 -8.68 -30.94 9.93
C TYR A 641 -9.79 -30.88 10.99
N LYS A 642 -10.81 -31.74 10.88
CA LYS A 642 -11.89 -31.81 11.87
C LYS A 642 -11.35 -32.22 13.24
N GLU A 643 -10.53 -33.27 13.30
CA GLU A 643 -9.89 -33.74 14.53
C GLU A 643 -8.99 -32.66 15.15
N PHE A 644 -8.27 -31.90 14.32
CA PHE A 644 -7.48 -30.75 14.79
C PHE A 644 -8.36 -29.66 15.40
N VAL A 645 -9.45 -29.27 14.74
CA VAL A 645 -10.38 -28.26 15.27
C VAL A 645 -11.05 -28.76 16.54
N ASP A 646 -11.46 -30.02 16.61
CA ASP A 646 -12.08 -30.60 17.80
C ASP A 646 -11.07 -30.69 18.98
N ALA A 647 -9.78 -30.88 18.70
CA ALA A 647 -8.72 -30.97 19.71
C ALA A 647 -8.18 -29.62 20.19
N PHE A 648 -8.21 -28.58 19.35
CA PHE A 648 -7.51 -27.30 19.60
C PHE A 648 -8.38 -26.05 19.40
N GLY A 649 -9.62 -26.18 18.91
CA GLY A 649 -10.56 -25.07 18.77
C GLY A 649 -11.23 -24.74 20.10
N SER A 650 -10.70 -23.78 20.84
CA SER A 650 -11.34 -23.28 22.06
C SER A 650 -12.69 -22.63 21.73
N ASN A 651 -13.77 -23.17 22.30
CA ASN A 651 -15.07 -22.51 22.36
C ASN A 651 -15.07 -21.47 23.50
N ASP A 652 -14.47 -20.31 23.30
CA ASP A 652 -14.72 -19.15 24.16
C ASP A 652 -16.02 -18.48 23.72
N THR A 653 -17.15 -19.08 24.09
CA THR A 653 -18.47 -18.43 24.17
C THR A 653 -19.42 -19.35 24.93
N LYS A 654 -19.26 -19.41 26.24
CA LYS A 654 -20.37 -19.71 27.14
C LYS A 654 -20.41 -18.66 28.24
N SER A 655 -21.56 -18.00 28.29
CA SER A 655 -22.06 -17.03 29.27
C SER A 655 -21.35 -17.03 30.63
N SER A 656 -20.76 -15.89 30.99
CA SER A 656 -20.55 -15.55 32.40
C SER A 656 -21.88 -15.11 33.01
N GLY A 657 -22.51 -16.03 33.73
CA GLY A 657 -23.26 -15.69 34.93
C GLY A 657 -22.43 -16.15 36.13
N SER A 658 -21.86 -15.22 36.89
CA SER A 658 -21.29 -15.49 38.21
C SER A 658 -22.45 -15.60 39.22
N ASN A 659 -22.49 -16.55 40.14
CA ASN A 659 -21.62 -16.63 41.31
C ASN A 659 -21.53 -18.06 41.87
N SER A 660 -20.32 -18.53 42.18
CA SER A 660 -19.93 -18.90 43.55
C SER A 660 -18.52 -19.50 43.59
N ILE A 661 -17.91 -19.34 44.75
CA ILE A 661 -16.51 -19.52 45.15
C ILE A 661 -16.18 -21.01 45.35
N PHE A 662 -14.96 -21.45 44.99
CA PHE A 662 -13.98 -22.18 45.85
C PHE A 662 -12.83 -22.87 45.05
N GLY A 663 -11.59 -22.45 45.36
CA GLY A 663 -10.38 -23.26 45.60
C GLY A 663 -9.88 -24.36 44.63
N GLY A 664 -8.64 -24.19 44.16
CA GLY A 664 -7.61 -25.26 44.24
C GLY A 664 -6.98 -25.82 42.95
N SER A 665 -5.67 -25.57 42.81
CA SER A 665 -4.61 -26.47 42.29
C SER A 665 -4.41 -26.74 40.77
N SER A 666 -3.26 -26.23 40.29
CA SER A 666 -2.16 -26.96 39.63
C SER A 666 -2.33 -27.57 38.20
N GLY A 667 -1.69 -26.92 37.23
CA GLY A 667 -0.35 -27.34 36.78
C GLY A 667 -0.16 -28.55 35.85
N HIS A 668 -1.19 -29.20 35.32
CA HIS A 668 -0.99 -30.48 34.59
C HIS A 668 -1.32 -30.53 33.09
N CYS A 669 -1.76 -29.44 32.45
CA CYS A 669 -2.22 -29.48 31.04
C CYS A 669 -1.12 -29.28 29.98
N HIS A 670 -0.01 -28.59 30.31
CA HIS A 670 0.93 -28.10 29.28
C HIS A 670 1.96 -29.14 28.79
N LEU A 671 2.25 -30.18 29.57
CA LEU A 671 3.32 -31.15 29.25
C LEU A 671 2.85 -32.32 28.36
N LYS A 672 1.53 -32.59 28.31
CA LYS A 672 0.96 -33.62 27.42
C LYS A 672 0.89 -33.15 25.97
N SER A 673 0.59 -31.87 25.71
CA SER A 673 0.44 -31.35 24.34
C SER A 673 1.76 -31.35 23.55
N LEU A 674 2.89 -31.14 24.21
CA LEU A 674 4.22 -31.09 23.57
C LEU A 674 4.73 -32.46 23.11
N LYS A 675 4.32 -33.55 23.79
CA LYS A 675 4.64 -34.92 23.38
C LYS A 675 3.78 -35.36 22.19
N THR A 676 2.51 -34.96 22.16
CA THR A 676 1.61 -35.23 21.04
C THR A 676 2.06 -34.50 19.77
N LEU A 677 2.54 -33.25 19.90
CA LEU A 677 3.13 -32.47 18.79
C LEU A 677 4.36 -33.13 18.17
N LYS A 678 5.26 -33.69 18.99
CA LYS A 678 6.45 -34.41 18.49
C LYS A 678 6.10 -35.73 17.80
N ASN A 679 5.04 -36.42 18.25
CA ASN A 679 4.57 -37.65 17.61
C ASN A 679 3.85 -37.38 16.29
N MET A 680 2.96 -36.37 16.23
CA MET A 680 2.28 -35.99 14.99
C MET A 680 3.25 -35.46 13.92
N LYS A 681 4.29 -34.70 14.34
CA LYS A 681 5.36 -34.26 13.41
C LYS A 681 6.13 -35.45 12.83
N LYS A 682 6.41 -36.47 13.63
CA LYS A 682 7.06 -37.72 13.20
C LYS A 682 6.21 -38.53 12.22
N GLU A 683 4.89 -38.59 12.43
CA GLU A 683 3.97 -39.30 11.53
C GLU A 683 3.82 -38.58 10.18
N ILE A 684 3.78 -37.24 10.19
CA ILE A 684 3.75 -36.45 8.95
C ILE A 684 5.07 -36.58 8.18
N GLU A 685 6.22 -36.54 8.87
CA GLU A 685 7.53 -36.77 8.25
C GLU A 685 7.70 -38.20 7.73
N GLN A 686 7.15 -39.22 8.41
CA GLN A 686 7.11 -40.60 7.90
C GLN A 686 6.22 -40.74 6.67
N CYS A 687 5.05 -40.11 6.61
CA CYS A 687 4.18 -40.16 5.43
C CYS A 687 4.80 -39.46 4.21
N LEU A 688 5.60 -38.41 4.43
CA LEU A 688 6.35 -37.72 3.37
C LEU A 688 7.57 -38.52 2.91
N ALA A 689 8.25 -39.25 3.80
CA ALA A 689 9.42 -40.06 3.48
C ALA A 689 9.09 -41.31 2.65
N TYR A 690 7.89 -41.88 2.77
CA TYR A 690 7.47 -43.05 1.97
C TYR A 690 7.15 -42.74 0.50
N SER A 691 7.25 -41.48 0.06
CA SER A 691 6.89 -41.06 -1.30
C SER A 691 8.08 -40.83 -2.25
N ASN A 692 9.33 -40.94 -1.76
CA ASN A 692 10.54 -40.73 -2.57
C ASN A 692 11.49 -41.94 -2.46
N ALA A 693 11.14 -43.05 -3.12
CA ALA A 693 12.13 -44.05 -3.53
C ALA A 693 11.65 -44.77 -4.80
N PRO A 694 12.42 -44.75 -5.91
CA PRO A 694 12.16 -45.57 -7.08
C PRO A 694 12.56 -47.02 -6.79
N SER A 695 11.72 -47.97 -7.20
CA SER A 695 11.98 -49.40 -7.12
C SER A 695 12.84 -49.88 -8.29
N SER A 696 14.00 -50.50 -8.00
CA SER A 696 14.39 -51.85 -8.46
C SER A 696 15.89 -52.13 -8.18
N VAL A 697 16.20 -53.18 -7.37
CA VAL A 697 16.85 -54.47 -7.74
C VAL A 697 18.40 -54.34 -7.78
N SER A 698 19.28 -55.11 -7.12
CA SER A 698 19.34 -56.48 -6.56
C SER A 698 20.60 -56.56 -5.64
N GLN A 699 20.54 -57.12 -4.42
CA GLN A 699 20.87 -58.50 -3.99
C GLN A 699 22.22 -58.66 -3.26
N PHE A 700 22.13 -59.24 -2.04
CA PHE A 700 23.10 -60.03 -1.23
C PHE A 700 24.48 -59.41 -0.91
N SER A 701 25.11 -59.59 0.26
CA SER A 701 24.91 -60.18 1.60
C SER A 701 26.13 -59.64 2.41
N THR A 702 26.18 -59.48 3.73
CA THR A 702 26.11 -60.46 4.82
C THR A 702 26.45 -59.69 6.11
N ALA A 703 25.79 -60.06 7.22
CA ALA A 703 26.32 -60.26 8.58
C ALA A 703 27.24 -59.16 9.21
N ALA A 704 27.10 -58.76 10.47
CA ALA A 704 26.31 -59.19 11.61
C ALA A 704 26.47 -58.10 12.70
N SER A 705 25.46 -58.03 13.58
CA SER A 705 25.59 -57.96 15.05
C SER A 705 26.59 -56.97 15.69
N SER A 706 26.28 -56.22 16.73
CA SER A 706 25.13 -56.12 17.62
C SER A 706 25.60 -55.27 18.80
N ILE A 707 24.64 -54.59 19.45
CA ILE A 707 24.55 -54.49 20.92
C ILE A 707 25.56 -53.55 21.59
N THR A 708 25.14 -52.30 21.85
CA THR A 708 24.54 -51.81 23.13
C THR A 708 25.60 -51.21 24.05
N ARG A 709 25.33 -50.28 24.96
CA ARG A 709 24.24 -49.38 25.33
C ARG A 709 24.81 -48.62 26.55
N PHE A 710 24.12 -47.54 26.90
CA PHE A 710 24.05 -46.95 28.25
C PHE A 710 25.30 -46.21 28.72
N GLY A 711 25.20 -45.11 29.44
CA GLY A 711 24.05 -44.41 30.02
C GLY A 711 24.57 -43.07 30.53
N VAL A 712 23.79 -41.99 30.38
CA VAL A 712 22.90 -41.43 31.41
C VAL A 712 23.61 -40.40 32.31
N SER A 713 23.06 -39.18 32.25
CA SER A 713 23.02 -38.13 33.30
C SER A 713 24.35 -37.51 33.73
N LYS A 714 24.41 -36.25 34.19
CA LYS A 714 23.44 -35.22 34.56
C LYS A 714 24.25 -33.93 34.74
N HIS A 715 23.55 -32.80 34.64
CA HIS A 715 23.79 -31.51 35.32
C HIS A 715 25.22 -30.93 35.28
N GLY A 716 25.43 -29.69 34.88
CA GLY A 716 24.59 -28.53 35.01
C GLY A 716 25.48 -27.37 35.47
N HIS A 717 25.11 -26.19 34.99
CA HIS A 717 25.44 -24.87 35.55
C HIS A 717 26.87 -24.34 35.45
N GLU A 718 26.88 -23.09 34.95
CA GLU A 718 27.71 -21.96 35.37
C GLU A 718 29.16 -21.99 34.91
N LYS A 719 29.64 -21.06 34.08
CA LYS A 719 29.46 -19.60 33.90
C LYS A 719 30.87 -19.04 34.07
N ALA A 720 31.21 -18.22 33.07
CA ALA A 720 32.01 -17.01 33.19
C ALA A 720 33.53 -17.16 33.42
N ASP A 721 34.22 -16.70 32.38
CA ASP A 721 35.24 -15.65 32.44
C ASP A 721 36.47 -15.91 33.30
N ARG A 722 37.64 -15.96 32.65
CA ARG A 722 38.50 -14.77 32.52
C ARG A 722 39.86 -15.12 31.93
N ILE A 723 40.18 -14.42 30.83
CA ILE A 723 41.24 -13.40 30.76
C ILE A 723 42.70 -13.88 30.95
N VAL A 724 43.44 -13.70 29.86
CA VAL A 724 44.75 -13.00 29.77
C VAL A 724 46.02 -13.83 29.62
N ARG A 725 46.46 -13.77 28.35
CA ARG A 725 47.75 -13.26 27.85
C ARG A 725 48.96 -14.17 27.88
N GLU A 726 49.55 -14.20 26.68
CA GLU A 726 50.98 -13.96 26.40
C GLU A 726 51.91 -15.09 26.85
N SER A 727 52.83 -15.58 26.04
CA SER A 727 53.46 -15.00 24.85
C SER A 727 54.57 -15.96 24.40
N VAL A 728 55.23 -15.56 23.29
CA VAL A 728 56.61 -15.93 22.91
C VAL A 728 56.78 -17.30 22.28
N GLU A 729 57.45 -17.49 21.14
CA GLU A 729 57.89 -16.69 19.99
C GLU A 729 58.74 -17.67 19.15
N LEU A 730 58.81 -17.40 17.85
CA LEU A 730 59.99 -17.51 16.98
C LEU A 730 60.73 -18.85 16.83
N ASP A 731 60.76 -19.35 15.59
CA ASP A 731 61.96 -19.21 14.72
C ASP A 731 61.61 -19.74 13.31
N MET A 732 61.65 -18.92 12.26
CA MET A 732 62.80 -18.46 11.45
C MET A 732 62.93 -19.21 10.12
N ASN A 733 62.71 -18.45 9.04
CA ASN A 733 63.48 -18.38 7.78
C ASN A 733 63.96 -19.67 7.07
N ASN A 734 63.60 -19.82 5.78
CA ASN A 734 64.47 -19.37 4.67
C ASN A 734 63.93 -19.73 3.26
N ASN A 735 63.90 -18.69 2.41
CA ASN A 735 64.51 -18.58 1.08
C ASN A 735 64.38 -19.65 -0.03
N ALA A 736 63.98 -19.12 -1.20
CA ALA A 736 64.69 -19.15 -2.49
C ALA A 736 64.40 -20.24 -3.55
N MET A 737 63.78 -19.74 -4.64
CA MET A 737 64.20 -19.83 -6.05
C MET A 737 64.51 -21.17 -6.76
N ARG A 738 63.74 -21.35 -7.85
CA ARG A 738 64.12 -21.62 -9.25
C ARG A 738 64.45 -23.05 -9.75
N ILE A 739 63.59 -23.46 -10.71
CA ILE A 739 63.85 -24.00 -12.07
C ILE A 739 64.56 -25.37 -12.19
N ARG A 740 63.84 -26.37 -12.74
CA ARG A 740 64.04 -26.96 -14.09
C ARG A 740 63.14 -28.19 -14.30
N GLY A 741 62.46 -28.20 -15.45
CA GLY A 741 61.55 -29.27 -15.86
C GLY A 741 62.21 -30.36 -16.72
N GLN A 742 61.35 -31.26 -17.21
CA GLN A 742 61.46 -32.20 -18.34
C GLN A 742 60.19 -33.09 -18.28
N LYS A 743 59.53 -33.59 -19.34
CA LYS A 743 59.66 -33.54 -20.81
C LYS A 743 58.48 -34.37 -21.41
N ARG A 744 58.22 -34.18 -22.72
CA ARG A 744 57.49 -35.02 -23.74
C ARG A 744 56.01 -34.66 -23.98
N LYS A 745 55.64 -34.12 -25.17
CA LYS A 745 55.55 -34.65 -26.57
C LYS A 745 54.33 -35.60 -26.74
N GLU A 746 53.47 -35.55 -27.76
CA GLU A 746 53.64 -35.17 -29.18
C GLU A 746 52.28 -35.04 -29.94
N LYS A 747 52.19 -34.10 -30.91
CA LYS A 747 51.64 -34.14 -32.31
C LYS A 747 50.25 -34.78 -32.61
N MET A 748 49.44 -34.41 -33.62
CA MET A 748 49.64 -33.73 -34.92
C MET A 748 48.26 -33.43 -35.58
N LYS A 749 48.08 -32.26 -36.22
CA LYS A 749 47.80 -32.07 -37.67
C LYS A 749 47.30 -30.65 -37.95
N THR A 750 48.16 -29.89 -38.61
CA THR A 750 47.88 -28.73 -39.46
C THR A 750 47.58 -29.19 -40.89
N ASP A 751 46.93 -28.32 -41.68
CA ASP A 751 47.38 -27.83 -43.01
C ASP A 751 46.22 -27.05 -43.68
N VAL A 752 46.36 -25.97 -44.45
CA VAL A 752 47.46 -25.01 -44.72
C VAL A 752 46.93 -23.91 -45.69
N ILE A 753 47.44 -22.67 -45.57
CA ILE A 753 47.65 -21.59 -46.61
C ILE A 753 46.41 -20.95 -47.30
N GLY A 754 46.31 -19.63 -47.52
CA GLY A 754 47.19 -18.49 -47.25
C GLY A 754 46.75 -17.20 -47.98
N ASN A 755 47.17 -16.07 -47.39
CA ASN A 755 47.59 -14.77 -47.94
C ASN A 755 46.80 -13.89 -48.95
N SER A 756 46.75 -12.60 -48.53
CA SER A 756 46.88 -11.34 -49.30
C SER A 756 45.66 -10.86 -50.10
N ALA A 757 45.38 -9.58 -50.33
CA ALA A 757 45.83 -8.29 -49.80
C ALA A 757 44.90 -7.20 -50.40
N ALA A 758 44.89 -6.04 -49.75
CA ALA A 758 44.79 -4.69 -50.34
C ALA A 758 43.48 -4.15 -50.95
N ALA A 759 43.07 -3.02 -50.34
CA ALA A 759 42.84 -1.72 -50.96
C ALA A 759 41.47 -1.32 -51.54
N ASN A 760 40.84 -0.41 -50.79
CA ASN A 760 40.42 0.94 -51.18
C ASN A 760 39.23 1.20 -52.14
N LYS A 761 38.36 2.07 -51.59
CA LYS A 761 37.76 3.29 -52.16
C LYS A 761 36.39 3.21 -52.86
N THR A 762 35.41 3.77 -52.15
CA THR A 762 34.51 4.90 -52.53
C THR A 762 33.96 4.96 -53.96
N THR A 763 32.63 5.04 -54.13
CA THR A 763 31.87 6.31 -54.29
C THR A 763 30.38 6.07 -54.55
N GLU A 764 29.59 7.06 -54.17
CA GLU A 764 28.16 7.32 -54.37
C GLU A 764 27.68 7.21 -55.83
N ASN A 765 26.40 6.90 -56.10
CA ASN A 765 25.34 7.91 -56.33
C ASN A 765 23.98 7.32 -56.79
N ALA A 766 22.96 8.17 -56.67
CA ALA A 766 21.50 7.98 -56.72
C ALA A 766 20.83 7.52 -58.04
N GLY A 767 19.53 7.17 -57.95
CA GLY A 767 18.60 7.20 -59.10
C GLY A 767 17.27 6.44 -58.94
N ASP A 768 16.18 7.19 -58.74
CA ASP A 768 14.75 6.81 -58.69
C ASP A 768 14.18 6.12 -59.96
N ILE A 769 13.01 5.44 -59.83
CA ILE A 769 11.74 5.62 -60.61
C ILE A 769 10.77 4.40 -60.54
N ARG A 770 9.57 4.66 -59.97
CA ARG A 770 8.15 4.27 -60.27
C ARG A 770 7.69 2.84 -60.71
N ARG A 771 6.77 2.26 -59.88
CA ARG A 771 5.42 1.61 -60.07
C ARG A 771 4.83 1.36 -61.50
N PRO A 772 3.65 0.67 -61.66
CA PRO A 772 2.98 -0.47 -60.97
C PRO A 772 2.26 -1.46 -61.96
N PHE A 773 1.57 -2.54 -61.53
CA PHE A 773 0.41 -3.13 -62.27
C PHE A 773 -0.58 -3.96 -61.40
N LEU A 774 -1.82 -4.03 -61.89
CA LEU A 774 -3.10 -4.45 -61.30
C LEU A 774 -3.50 -5.94 -61.57
N SER A 775 -4.48 -6.41 -60.76
CA SER A 775 -5.45 -7.55 -60.87
C SER A 775 -6.21 -7.65 -62.22
N PRO A 776 -7.16 -8.60 -62.57
CA PRO A 776 -8.33 -9.06 -61.74
C PRO A 776 -9.16 -10.37 -62.10
N ILE A 777 -10.32 -10.54 -61.40
CA ILE A 777 -11.71 -11.07 -61.74
C ILE A 777 -12.23 -12.52 -61.44
N VAL A 778 -13.45 -12.54 -60.85
CA VAL A 778 -14.73 -13.35 -61.03
C VAL A 778 -15.09 -14.40 -59.94
N GLU A 779 -16.35 -14.74 -59.61
CA GLU A 779 -17.59 -14.12 -59.06
C GLU A 779 -18.68 -15.25 -58.99
N GLU A 780 -19.76 -15.03 -58.20
CA GLU A 780 -21.14 -15.59 -58.27
C GLU A 780 -21.55 -16.90 -57.54
N LYS A 781 -22.79 -17.08 -57.01
CA LYS A 781 -23.88 -16.25 -56.41
C LYS A 781 -25.11 -17.15 -56.12
N LYS A 782 -25.99 -16.64 -55.22
CA LYS A 782 -27.48 -16.82 -55.05
C LYS A 782 -28.01 -17.77 -53.95
N ARG A 783 -29.21 -17.61 -53.36
CA ARG A 783 -30.06 -16.50 -52.79
C ARG A 783 -31.48 -17.06 -52.49
N ARG A 784 -32.16 -16.49 -51.46
CA ARG A 784 -33.64 -16.26 -51.26
C ARG A 784 -34.51 -17.42 -50.70
N LYS A 785 -35.64 -17.21 -49.97
CA LYS A 785 -36.42 -16.03 -49.52
C LYS A 785 -37.45 -16.41 -48.41
N VAL A 786 -37.94 -15.36 -47.75
CA VAL A 786 -39.03 -15.15 -46.77
C VAL A 786 -40.46 -15.45 -47.33
N PRO A 787 -41.56 -15.38 -46.55
CA PRO A 787 -42.18 -14.14 -46.02
C PRO A 787 -42.31 -14.03 -44.50
#